data_AF-A0A2V2W922-F1
#
_entry.id   AF-A0A2V2W922-F1
#
_cell.length_a   1.000
_cell.length_b   1.000
_cell.length_c   1.000
_cell.angle_alpha   90.00
_cell.angle_beta   90.00
_cell.angle_gamma   90.00
#
_symmetry.space_group_name_H-M   'P 1'
#
loop_
_entity.id
_entity.type
_entity.pdbx_description
1 polymer ?
#
loop_
_entity_poly.entity_id
_entity_poly.type
_entity_poly.pdbx_seq_one_letter_code
_entity_poly.pdbx_strand_id
1 'polypeptide(L)'
;MWRCFGRLHVALLQGWRPLTASPTGVAVRLHGAPTAPPCECHAQRHWDCGTKQPRLCFGASGTCWPQLGGVSGMLHRTGVVMAPRSGIPGDGSDAAARRGVEETRQPQWTMSSSVKDILLKGKESITSMRLNDFLRNYFDGRGVEEFNENVYMKEFLISPNEFIQDEVLLDTIKISSPYQELKKGRDELYMLLGASHNLKKEGIVTLRQWREFEEKDTVTPLARAQINTAYSYVLREARRKAEERARRERQELEIDVSTGIKDAVFKGRVRVDKMKLNDFLTMELNGRGALDANEDVLLREFFEDPTKYICDAEVLSEIQASGHYLRMERTVRDEMDMEEDADKLYENGVDDLLKWLVATAEVKASVRGATKRFLDAAAEEARNPKKSSAPIYLEGCYESVYNARWHHVVEVPDGEGMGLEVREGKPEQQWTYKAVGRTLEKDDGALQSGAERLRLMVLTSDKAWPYSWKWKENKSTHDCYVNCEVERVWQIVRNDLTELLSPDPEAYFSPKKRVLIGTPGIGKSVAAGSYLLYQLLHCDAEKLQFVVYSFGGNTTYVFDKTIKTVTKYVGGEASKEFFRDLWDLKMKGYVIYDVTKQGTPPEEFFLPGTGWGMMVVSSPNVRNYDKWERKKRAARIIMNCPDKMDVKAMCAWMKRDGTADDQAEYWKMVKERMEKVGRRPRYIFDENEFIAHSAAIEDALDGIKSRDGEKHFIPRGVRLWYSEDPSQKLVRVVRARGEVGAEVFLNAPISFCLGRRIPHYFGKRDE
;
A
#
# COMPACT_ATOMS: atom_id res chain seq x y z
N MET A 1 52.80 -9.11 12.90
CA MET A 1 53.38 -7.79 12.57
C MET A 1 52.20 -6.86 12.29
N TRP A 2 51.92 -5.85 13.12
CA TRP A 2 52.55 -4.51 13.10
C TRP A 2 52.37 -3.78 11.75
N ARG A 3 51.96 -2.51 11.68
CA ARG A 3 51.35 -1.57 12.66
C ARG A 3 51.00 -0.28 11.89
N CYS A 4 49.97 0.47 12.32
CA CYS A 4 49.73 1.90 11.98
C CYS A 4 49.49 2.25 10.48
N PHE A 5 48.47 3.03 10.13
CA PHE A 5 48.38 4.46 10.47
C PHE A 5 46.94 4.95 10.59
N GLY A 6 46.67 5.71 11.64
CA GLY A 6 45.54 6.64 11.68
C GLY A 6 46.06 8.06 11.93
N ARG A 7 45.44 9.05 11.31
CA ARG A 7 45.48 10.45 11.79
C ARG A 7 44.13 11.11 11.55
N LEU A 8 43.61 11.71 12.61
CA LEU A 8 42.56 12.72 12.56
C LEU A 8 43.00 13.88 11.66
N HIS A 9 42.02 14.52 11.03
CA HIS A 9 41.95 15.98 11.07
C HIS A 9 40.48 16.42 11.19
N VAL A 10 40.15 17.02 12.34
CA VAL A 10 38.98 17.86 12.51
C VAL A 10 39.41 19.29 12.18
N ALA A 11 38.65 19.98 11.35
CA ALA A 11 38.68 21.43 11.23
C ALA A 11 37.25 21.92 11.01
N LEU A 12 36.89 22.98 11.74
CA LEU A 12 35.54 23.52 11.83
C LEU A 12 35.42 24.83 11.05
N LEU A 13 34.15 25.20 10.79
CA LEU A 13 33.61 26.56 10.73
C LEU A 13 33.61 27.38 9.40
N GLN A 14 32.43 28.00 9.22
CA GLN A 14 32.11 29.26 8.50
C GLN A 14 31.69 29.20 7.02
N GLY A 15 30.37 29.05 6.81
CA GLY A 15 29.57 30.15 6.26
C GLY A 15 29.35 30.23 4.75
N TRP A 16 28.10 30.03 4.31
CA TRP A 16 27.29 31.10 3.68
C TRP A 16 25.82 30.67 3.49
N ARG A 17 24.90 31.60 3.80
CA ARG A 17 23.50 31.59 3.34
C ARG A 17 23.40 32.45 2.07
N PRO A 18 22.36 32.25 1.26
CA PRO A 18 21.64 33.38 0.68
C PRO A 18 20.24 33.52 1.31
N LEU A 19 19.93 34.73 1.75
CA LEU A 19 18.58 35.21 2.03
C LEU A 19 18.22 36.23 0.94
N THR A 20 17.10 36.06 0.26
CA THR A 20 16.27 37.10 -0.38
C THR A 20 15.03 36.44 -0.98
N ALA A 21 13.87 37.08 -1.11
CA ALA A 21 13.21 38.10 -0.29
C ALA A 21 11.72 38.06 -0.66
N SER A 22 10.81 38.23 0.31
CA SER A 22 9.38 38.39 0.03
C SER A 22 9.03 39.88 -0.15
N PRO A 23 8.01 40.20 -0.95
CA PRO A 23 7.18 41.37 -0.68
C PRO A 23 5.71 41.01 -0.43
N THR A 24 5.22 41.61 0.65
CA THR A 24 3.87 41.71 1.22
C THR A 24 2.81 42.26 0.26
N GLY A 25 1.51 41.98 0.48
CA GLY A 25 0.43 42.61 -0.32
C GLY A 25 -1.03 42.28 0.02
N VAL A 26 -1.46 42.55 1.27
CA VAL A 26 -2.83 42.86 1.79
C VAL A 26 -4.11 42.49 0.97
N ALA A 27 -5.10 41.91 1.67
CA ALA A 27 -6.42 41.53 1.13
C ALA A 27 -7.51 42.62 1.26
N VAL A 28 -8.51 42.59 0.36
CA VAL A 28 -9.83 43.27 0.48
C VAL A 28 -10.95 42.37 -0.08
N ARG A 29 -12.09 42.27 0.62
CA ARG A 29 -13.35 41.64 0.17
C ARG A 29 -14.19 42.59 -0.68
N LEU A 30 -15.08 42.08 -1.54
CA LEU A 30 -16.42 42.65 -1.74
C LEU A 30 -17.45 41.59 -2.24
N HIS A 31 -18.73 41.82 -1.94
CA HIS A 31 -19.89 41.00 -2.37
C HIS A 31 -20.55 41.57 -3.64
N GLY A 32 -21.30 40.74 -4.38
CA GLY A 32 -22.28 41.22 -5.38
C GLY A 32 -22.67 40.14 -6.41
N ALA A 33 -23.97 39.97 -6.67
CA ALA A 33 -24.54 38.98 -7.60
C ALA A 33 -25.36 39.69 -8.71
N PRO A 34 -26.36 39.07 -9.36
CA PRO A 34 -26.30 37.98 -10.35
C PRO A 34 -26.93 38.35 -11.72
N THR A 35 -26.72 37.54 -12.77
CA THR A 35 -27.72 37.39 -13.85
C THR A 35 -27.60 36.03 -14.56
N ALA A 36 -28.73 35.52 -15.03
CA ALA A 36 -28.90 34.18 -15.62
C ALA A 36 -29.21 34.28 -17.15
N PRO A 37 -29.46 33.17 -17.88
CA PRO A 37 -29.07 32.99 -19.29
C PRO A 37 -30.18 33.40 -20.29
N PRO A 38 -30.07 33.03 -21.59
CA PRO A 38 -30.82 31.83 -22.00
C PRO A 38 -30.27 31.01 -23.21
N CYS A 39 -30.69 29.73 -23.26
CA CYS A 39 -31.13 28.97 -24.46
C CYS A 39 -30.14 28.69 -25.64
N GLU A 40 -30.32 27.65 -26.48
CA GLU A 40 -31.20 26.47 -26.44
C GLU A 40 -30.66 25.29 -27.28
N CYS A 41 -30.85 24.09 -26.75
CA CYS A 41 -31.53 22.94 -27.35
C CYS A 41 -31.75 22.88 -28.88
N HIS A 42 -31.17 21.87 -29.55
CA HIS A 42 -31.84 20.62 -30.01
C HIS A 42 -30.88 19.91 -31.00
N ALA A 43 -30.39 18.67 -30.78
CA ALA A 43 -31.08 17.39 -30.62
C ALA A 43 -31.66 16.80 -31.92
N GLN A 44 -31.49 15.47 -32.05
CA GLN A 44 -32.27 14.47 -32.84
C GLN A 44 -31.66 14.03 -34.19
N ARG A 45 -31.81 12.76 -34.66
CA ARG A 45 -32.49 11.56 -34.13
C ARG A 45 -32.05 10.25 -34.87
N HIS A 46 -32.46 9.10 -34.30
CA HIS A 46 -32.85 7.81 -34.95
C HIS A 46 -31.77 6.81 -35.42
N TRP A 47 -31.95 5.48 -35.35
CA TRP A 47 -32.84 4.54 -34.57
C TRP A 47 -32.23 3.12 -34.73
N ASP A 48 -32.05 2.30 -33.69
CA ASP A 48 -33.00 1.32 -33.11
C ASP A 48 -33.65 0.30 -34.06
N CYS A 49 -33.52 -1.01 -33.76
CA CYS A 49 -34.67 -1.79 -33.26
C CYS A 49 -34.35 -3.25 -32.83
N GLY A 50 -34.97 -3.69 -31.73
CA GLY A 50 -35.05 -5.09 -31.27
C GLY A 50 -35.96 -5.19 -30.04
N THR A 51 -37.25 -5.53 -30.21
CA THR A 51 -38.34 -5.18 -29.29
C THR A 51 -38.76 -6.25 -28.27
N LYS A 52 -39.16 -5.81 -27.05
CA LYS A 52 -40.50 -6.07 -26.46
C LYS A 52 -40.78 -5.21 -25.20
N GLN A 53 -42.07 -4.96 -24.96
CA GLN A 53 -42.68 -4.01 -24.00
C GLN A 53 -43.11 -4.71 -22.67
N PRO A 54 -43.40 -4.01 -21.53
CA PRO A 54 -44.51 -3.03 -21.42
C PRO A 54 -44.40 -1.80 -20.48
N ARG A 55 -45.06 -0.72 -20.95
CA ARG A 55 -45.84 0.37 -20.30
C ARG A 55 -45.81 0.61 -18.76
N LEU A 56 -45.48 1.87 -18.39
CA LEU A 56 -46.24 2.88 -17.58
C LEU A 56 -46.95 2.42 -16.26
N CYS A 57 -46.94 3.16 -15.12
CA CYS A 57 -46.61 4.58 -14.89
C CYS A 57 -46.41 4.96 -13.39
N PHE A 58 -45.88 6.18 -13.16
CA PHE A 58 -45.90 7.01 -11.92
C PHE A 58 -45.17 6.57 -10.62
N GLY A 59 -44.39 7.50 -10.04
CA GLY A 59 -44.25 7.63 -8.59
C GLY A 59 -42.84 7.86 -8.01
N ALA A 60 -42.54 9.11 -7.64
CA ALA A 60 -41.69 9.56 -6.52
C ALA A 60 -40.24 9.05 -6.30
N SER A 61 -39.34 10.03 -6.17
CA SER A 61 -38.13 10.11 -5.32
C SER A 61 -37.74 8.93 -4.42
N GLY A 62 -36.47 8.52 -4.49
CA GLY A 62 -35.80 7.78 -3.40
C GLY A 62 -34.47 7.13 -3.81
N THR A 63 -33.35 7.75 -3.45
CA THR A 63 -32.01 7.11 -3.54
C THR A 63 -31.90 5.95 -2.54
N CYS A 64 -31.54 4.76 -3.02
CA CYS A 64 -31.43 3.56 -2.20
C CYS A 64 -29.99 3.01 -2.21
N TRP A 65 -29.45 2.72 -1.03
CA TRP A 65 -28.28 1.85 -0.84
C TRP A 65 -28.77 0.51 -0.25
N PRO A 66 -28.26 -0.66 -0.69
CA PRO A 66 -28.81 -1.95 -0.29
C PRO A 66 -28.43 -2.36 1.15
N GLN A 67 -29.32 -3.14 1.76
CA GLN A 67 -29.28 -3.58 3.17
C GLN A 67 -28.64 -4.97 3.37
N LEU A 68 -27.87 -5.08 4.46
CA LEU A 68 -28.00 -6.00 5.60
C LEU A 68 -28.40 -7.48 5.45
N GLY A 69 -27.68 -8.31 6.22
CA GLY A 69 -28.22 -9.21 7.26
C GLY A 69 -27.13 -9.42 8.34
N GLY A 70 -27.37 -9.66 9.64
CA GLY A 70 -28.59 -9.83 10.46
C GLY A 70 -28.25 -10.65 11.74
N VAL A 71 -28.97 -10.71 12.88
CA VAL A 71 -30.11 -9.96 13.49
C VAL A 71 -30.08 -10.24 15.02
N SER A 72 -30.20 -9.23 15.92
CA SER A 72 -30.82 -9.29 17.29
C SER A 72 -30.48 -7.99 18.06
N GLY A 73 -31.39 -7.08 18.44
CA GLY A 73 -32.46 -7.16 19.47
C GLY A 73 -32.15 -6.07 20.53
N MET A 74 -33.06 -5.32 21.18
CA MET A 74 -34.52 -5.39 21.33
C MET A 74 -35.13 -3.96 21.54
N LEU A 75 -36.47 -3.83 21.48
CA LEU A 75 -37.22 -2.56 21.48
C LEU A 75 -37.52 -1.99 22.89
N HIS A 76 -37.51 -0.66 23.03
CA HIS A 76 -38.26 0.04 24.09
C HIS A 76 -39.62 0.50 23.55
N ARG A 77 -40.68 0.33 24.36
CA ARG A 77 -42.06 0.71 24.02
C ARG A 77 -42.56 1.76 25.00
N THR A 78 -42.80 2.97 24.53
CA THR A 78 -43.35 4.08 25.34
C THR A 78 -44.88 4.04 25.32
N GLY A 79 -45.51 4.17 26.49
CA GLY A 79 -46.97 4.24 26.65
C GLY A 79 -47.34 5.35 27.63
N VAL A 80 -48.36 6.15 27.27
CA VAL A 80 -48.69 7.44 27.91
C VAL A 80 -49.81 7.28 28.95
N VAL A 81 -49.74 8.07 30.04
CA VAL A 81 -50.92 8.50 30.82
C VAL A 81 -50.87 10.02 30.97
N MET A 82 -52.01 10.68 30.80
CA MET A 82 -52.17 12.14 30.71
C MET A 82 -52.66 12.78 32.01
N ALA A 83 -52.29 14.04 32.24
CA ALA A 83 -53.00 14.98 33.11
C ALA A 83 -53.03 16.39 32.43
N PRO A 84 -54.02 17.26 32.70
CA PRO A 84 -54.48 18.26 31.72
C PRO A 84 -53.81 19.65 31.78
N ARG A 85 -54.02 20.45 30.73
CA ARG A 85 -53.53 21.84 30.57
C ARG A 85 -54.54 22.91 31.02
N SER A 86 -54.05 23.92 31.76
CA SER A 86 -54.43 25.35 31.67
C SER A 86 -53.38 26.17 32.47
N GLY A 87 -53.04 27.43 32.19
CA GLY A 87 -53.50 28.38 31.16
C GLY A 87 -52.43 29.42 30.75
N ILE A 88 -52.87 30.59 30.29
CA ILE A 88 -52.14 31.63 29.52
C ILE A 88 -51.39 32.65 30.44
N PRO A 89 -50.35 33.39 29.96
CA PRO A 89 -49.30 33.96 30.81
C PRO A 89 -49.52 35.42 31.23
N GLY A 90 -48.78 35.87 32.26
CA GLY A 90 -48.68 37.27 32.68
C GLY A 90 -47.57 37.50 33.72
N ASP A 91 -46.85 38.61 33.54
CA ASP A 91 -45.77 39.24 34.32
C ASP A 91 -45.39 38.77 35.74
N GLY A 92 -44.08 38.87 36.04
CA GLY A 92 -43.62 39.28 37.37
C GLY A 92 -42.42 38.54 37.97
N SER A 93 -41.24 39.18 37.92
CA SER A 93 -40.08 38.92 38.79
C SER A 93 -39.26 37.63 38.58
N ASP A 94 -38.20 37.76 37.77
CA ASP A 94 -37.04 36.86 37.76
C ASP A 94 -36.34 36.80 39.13
N ALA A 95 -36.60 35.75 39.90
CA ALA A 95 -35.84 35.40 41.11
C ALA A 95 -35.48 33.90 41.22
N ALA A 96 -35.76 33.10 40.17
CA ALA A 96 -35.59 31.64 40.17
C ALA A 96 -34.44 31.12 39.27
N ALA A 97 -33.69 32.00 38.60
CA ALA A 97 -32.70 31.64 37.58
C ALA A 97 -31.26 31.39 38.11
N ARG A 98 -31.10 30.70 39.25
CA ARG A 98 -29.77 30.31 39.81
C ARG A 98 -29.66 28.89 40.38
N ARG A 99 -30.48 27.95 39.91
CA ARG A 99 -30.24 26.50 40.09
C ARG A 99 -30.33 25.78 38.74
N GLY A 100 -29.32 26.01 37.91
CA GLY A 100 -29.16 25.36 36.61
C GLY A 100 -27.68 25.16 36.29
N VAL A 101 -27.26 23.90 36.26
CA VAL A 101 -25.99 23.40 35.70
C VAL A 101 -24.72 24.01 36.31
N GLU A 102 -24.42 23.63 37.55
CA GLU A 102 -23.02 23.41 37.91
C GLU A 102 -22.62 22.03 37.36
N GLU A 103 -21.90 22.00 36.24
CA GLU A 103 -21.30 20.78 35.70
C GLU A 103 -20.43 20.15 36.78
N THR A 104 -20.92 19.06 37.38
CA THR A 104 -20.25 18.41 38.49
C THR A 104 -19.01 17.70 37.96
N ARG A 105 -17.88 18.41 37.92
CA ARG A 105 -16.57 17.87 37.52
C ARG A 105 -16.36 16.52 38.19
N GLN A 106 -16.35 15.44 37.40
CA GLN A 106 -16.06 14.13 37.95
C GLN A 106 -14.66 14.16 38.59
N PRO A 107 -14.50 13.66 39.83
CA PRO A 107 -13.23 13.72 40.53
C PRO A 107 -12.20 12.87 39.79
N GLN A 108 -11.04 13.45 39.51
CA GLN A 108 -9.92 12.72 38.93
C GLN A 108 -9.23 11.91 40.03
N TRP A 109 -9.83 10.78 40.42
CA TRP A 109 -9.22 9.86 41.37
C TRP A 109 -7.94 9.23 40.78
N THR A 110 -7.02 8.86 41.66
CA THR A 110 -5.72 8.25 41.37
C THR A 110 -5.39 7.22 42.44
N MET A 111 -4.38 6.37 42.23
CA MET A 111 -3.94 5.39 43.25
C MET A 111 -3.49 6.05 44.57
N SER A 112 -3.10 7.34 44.56
CA SER A 112 -2.76 8.12 45.75
C SER A 112 -3.94 8.88 46.36
N SER A 113 -5.15 8.75 45.81
CA SER A 113 -6.35 9.40 46.38
C SER A 113 -6.71 8.79 47.73
N SER A 114 -7.02 9.68 48.68
CA SER A 114 -7.40 9.36 50.05
C SER A 114 -8.74 8.63 50.11
N VAL A 115 -8.76 7.49 50.81
CA VAL A 115 -9.99 6.71 51.08
C VAL A 115 -11.00 7.57 51.83
N LYS A 116 -10.55 8.39 52.80
CA LYS A 116 -11.41 9.33 53.52
C LYS A 116 -12.09 10.30 52.54
N ASP A 117 -11.35 10.87 51.60
CA ASP A 117 -11.86 11.91 50.70
C ASP A 117 -12.85 11.31 49.69
N ILE A 118 -12.65 10.05 49.30
CA ILE A 118 -13.57 9.27 48.47
C ILE A 118 -14.89 9.00 49.21
N LEU A 119 -14.83 8.54 50.46
CA LEU A 119 -16.01 8.22 51.28
C LEU A 119 -16.83 9.47 51.65
N LEU A 120 -16.17 10.60 51.89
CA LEU A 120 -16.83 11.85 52.29
C LEU A 120 -17.23 12.75 51.10
N LYS A 121 -16.91 12.34 49.87
CA LYS A 121 -17.09 13.15 48.65
C LYS A 121 -18.55 13.59 48.48
N GLY A 122 -18.79 14.90 48.49
CA GLY A 122 -20.12 15.49 48.28
C GLY A 122 -21.05 15.41 49.49
N LYS A 123 -20.57 14.97 50.66
CA LYS A 123 -21.33 14.99 51.93
C LYS A 123 -21.15 16.28 52.74
N GLU A 124 -20.31 17.20 52.29
CA GLU A 124 -19.99 18.47 52.96
C GLU A 124 -21.23 19.36 53.19
N SER A 125 -22.16 19.41 52.23
CA SER A 125 -23.39 20.21 52.30
C SER A 125 -24.31 19.85 53.48
N ILE A 126 -24.28 18.58 53.93
CA ILE A 126 -25.04 18.10 55.09
C ILE A 126 -24.45 18.67 56.39
N THR A 127 -23.13 18.90 56.41
CA THR A 127 -22.42 19.42 57.60
C THR A 127 -22.41 20.94 57.70
N SER A 128 -22.64 21.66 56.59
CA SER A 128 -22.50 23.11 56.50
C SER A 128 -23.81 23.90 56.47
N MET A 129 -24.96 23.24 56.24
CA MET A 129 -26.27 23.90 56.29
C MET A 129 -26.59 24.38 57.72
N ARG A 130 -26.99 25.66 57.87
CA ARG A 130 -27.44 26.23 59.16
C ARG A 130 -28.90 25.88 59.43
N LEU A 131 -29.26 25.78 60.71
CA LEU A 131 -30.63 25.54 61.15
C LEU A 131 -31.57 26.65 60.68
N ASN A 132 -31.20 27.92 60.88
CA ASN A 132 -32.00 29.06 60.42
C ASN A 132 -32.18 29.08 58.88
N ASP A 133 -31.18 28.66 58.10
CA ASP A 133 -31.32 28.55 56.65
C ASP A 133 -32.30 27.43 56.26
N PHE A 134 -32.24 26.27 56.94
CA PHE A 134 -33.19 25.18 56.75
C PHE A 134 -34.63 25.61 57.08
N LEU A 135 -34.85 26.27 58.22
CA LEU A 135 -36.16 26.76 58.64
C LEU A 135 -36.73 27.84 57.68
N ARG A 136 -35.88 28.75 57.18
CA ARG A 136 -36.27 29.73 56.14
C ARG A 136 -36.63 29.07 54.82
N ASN A 137 -35.93 28.01 54.41
CA ASN A 137 -36.15 27.35 53.12
C ASN A 137 -37.34 26.36 53.11
N TYR A 138 -37.68 25.75 54.25
CA TYR A 138 -38.66 24.65 54.31
C TYR A 138 -39.86 24.87 55.26
N PHE A 139 -39.82 25.89 56.13
CA PHE A 139 -40.86 26.15 57.15
C PHE A 139 -41.30 27.62 57.21
N ASP A 140 -41.05 28.38 56.14
CA ASP A 140 -41.36 29.82 56.00
C ASP A 140 -40.69 30.71 57.07
N GLY A 141 -39.60 30.24 57.67
CA GLY A 141 -38.90 30.93 58.76
C GLY A 141 -39.52 30.74 60.14
N ARG A 142 -40.51 29.85 60.32
CA ARG A 142 -41.00 29.46 61.65
C ARG A 142 -39.90 28.77 62.45
N GLY A 143 -39.73 29.16 63.72
CA GLY A 143 -38.67 28.68 64.60
C GLY A 143 -37.29 29.32 64.36
N VAL A 144 -37.18 30.34 63.51
CA VAL A 144 -35.93 31.08 63.30
C VAL A 144 -35.71 32.04 64.47
N GLU A 145 -34.64 31.83 65.22
CA GLU A 145 -34.28 32.62 66.40
C GLU A 145 -32.82 33.08 66.33
N GLU A 146 -32.50 34.21 66.97
CA GLU A 146 -31.16 34.84 66.89
C GLU A 146 -30.07 33.94 67.49
N PHE A 147 -30.34 33.26 68.61
CA PHE A 147 -29.40 32.31 69.21
C PHE A 147 -29.14 31.07 68.32
N ASN A 148 -30.06 30.74 67.40
CA ASN A 148 -29.92 29.65 66.44
C ASN A 148 -29.13 30.04 65.16
N GLU A 149 -28.67 31.29 65.04
CA GLU A 149 -27.99 31.79 63.82
C GLU A 149 -26.67 31.07 63.49
N ASN A 150 -25.98 30.56 64.52
CA ASN A 150 -24.72 29.81 64.37
C ASN A 150 -24.89 28.29 64.50
N VAL A 151 -26.11 27.79 64.68
CA VAL A 151 -26.39 26.34 64.84
C VAL A 151 -26.40 25.66 63.47
N TYR A 152 -25.65 24.58 63.34
CA TYR A 152 -25.64 23.76 62.12
C TYR A 152 -26.67 22.64 62.19
N MET A 153 -27.25 22.24 61.05
CA MET A 153 -28.21 21.15 60.98
C MET A 153 -27.68 19.84 61.58
N LYS A 154 -26.37 19.59 61.50
CA LYS A 154 -25.71 18.43 62.12
C LYS A 154 -25.89 18.39 63.66
N GLU A 155 -25.91 19.54 64.33
CA GLU A 155 -26.07 19.70 65.78
C GLU A 155 -27.55 19.61 66.16
N PHE A 156 -28.42 20.30 65.41
CA PHE A 156 -29.87 20.18 65.55
C PHE A 156 -30.36 18.73 65.42
N LEU A 157 -29.81 17.95 64.49
CA LEU A 157 -30.15 16.53 64.31
C LEU A 157 -29.72 15.62 65.48
N ILE A 158 -28.88 16.08 66.41
CA ILE A 158 -28.48 15.32 67.61
C ILE A 158 -29.51 15.57 68.72
N SER A 159 -29.76 16.84 69.04
CA SER A 159 -30.67 17.26 70.11
C SER A 159 -31.69 18.29 69.61
N PRO A 160 -32.72 17.92 68.82
CA PRO A 160 -33.64 18.90 68.24
C PRO A 160 -34.39 19.72 69.30
N ASN A 161 -34.67 19.10 70.44
CA ASN A 161 -35.36 19.68 71.60
C ASN A 161 -34.54 20.77 72.32
N GLU A 162 -33.22 20.87 72.10
CA GLU A 162 -32.37 21.92 72.71
C GLU A 162 -32.51 23.27 71.98
N PHE A 163 -32.93 23.26 70.70
CA PHE A 163 -32.95 24.43 69.83
C PHE A 163 -34.36 24.90 69.46
N ILE A 164 -35.37 24.02 69.53
CA ILE A 164 -36.78 24.35 69.31
C ILE A 164 -37.60 23.74 70.45
N GLN A 165 -38.20 24.61 71.27
CA GLN A 165 -39.03 24.20 72.42
C GLN A 165 -40.52 24.05 72.08
N ASP A 166 -40.96 24.55 70.92
CA ASP A 166 -42.32 24.31 70.40
C ASP A 166 -42.44 22.85 69.91
N GLU A 167 -43.09 22.01 70.72
CA GLU A 167 -43.29 20.59 70.43
C GLU A 167 -44.05 20.35 69.12
N VAL A 168 -45.03 21.19 68.78
CA VAL A 168 -45.87 21.05 67.58
C VAL A 168 -45.08 21.37 66.32
N LEU A 169 -44.31 22.46 66.35
CA LEU A 169 -43.39 22.81 65.27
C LEU A 169 -42.31 21.75 65.11
N LEU A 170 -41.76 21.26 66.22
CA LEU A 170 -40.66 20.31 66.20
C LEU A 170 -41.07 18.92 65.67
N ASP A 171 -42.26 18.43 66.01
CA ASP A 171 -42.79 17.19 65.44
C ASP A 171 -43.14 17.35 63.96
N THR A 172 -43.65 18.52 63.55
CA THR A 172 -43.85 18.87 62.13
C THR A 172 -42.53 18.84 61.35
N ILE A 173 -41.44 19.36 61.94
CA ILE A 173 -40.09 19.30 61.35
C ILE A 173 -39.61 17.85 61.26
N LYS A 174 -39.73 17.06 62.33
CA LYS A 174 -39.29 15.65 62.38
C LYS A 174 -39.97 14.77 61.33
N ILE A 175 -41.24 15.04 60.99
CA ILE A 175 -42.01 14.26 59.99
C ILE A 175 -41.66 14.66 58.54
N SER A 176 -41.06 15.83 58.32
CA SER A 176 -40.80 16.37 56.97
C SER A 176 -39.75 15.57 56.16
N SER A 177 -39.95 15.46 54.84
CA SER A 177 -38.98 14.82 53.93
C SER A 177 -37.58 15.46 54.01
N PRO A 178 -37.42 16.80 53.99
CA PRO A 178 -36.11 17.43 54.08
C PRO A 178 -35.35 17.09 55.37
N TYR A 179 -36.04 16.99 56.51
CA TYR A 179 -35.44 16.57 57.77
C TYR A 179 -35.02 15.09 57.74
N GLN A 180 -35.87 14.21 57.21
CA GLN A 180 -35.57 12.77 57.11
C GLN A 180 -34.41 12.49 56.13
N GLU A 181 -34.34 13.22 55.01
CA GLU A 181 -33.22 13.16 54.07
C GLU A 181 -31.91 13.64 54.70
N LEU A 182 -31.91 14.76 55.43
CA LEU A 182 -30.73 15.26 56.14
C LEU A 182 -30.32 14.33 57.30
N LYS A 183 -31.28 13.77 58.04
CA LYS A 183 -31.02 12.77 59.10
C LYS A 183 -30.37 11.52 58.53
N LYS A 184 -30.96 10.92 57.48
CA LYS A 184 -30.38 9.77 56.79
C LYS A 184 -28.99 10.10 56.23
N GLY A 185 -28.83 11.27 55.62
CA GLY A 185 -27.54 11.75 55.11
C GLY A 185 -26.47 11.91 56.18
N ARG A 186 -26.86 12.36 57.38
CA ARG A 186 -26.01 12.45 58.58
C ARG A 186 -25.62 11.07 59.10
N ASP A 187 -26.57 10.15 59.19
CA ASP A 187 -26.33 8.80 59.69
C ASP A 187 -25.42 8.00 58.73
N GLU A 188 -25.63 8.14 57.41
CA GLU A 188 -24.68 7.69 56.38
C GLU A 188 -23.29 8.32 56.56
N LEU A 189 -23.20 9.64 56.79
CA LEU A 189 -21.93 10.33 57.00
C LEU A 189 -21.17 9.78 58.23
N TYR A 190 -21.84 9.57 59.36
CA TYR A 190 -21.19 8.99 60.54
C TYR A 190 -20.76 7.53 60.34
N MET A 191 -21.56 6.71 59.63
CA MET A 191 -21.17 5.36 59.24
C MET A 191 -19.90 5.36 58.36
N LEU A 192 -19.83 6.26 57.38
CA LEU A 192 -18.68 6.39 56.49
C LEU A 192 -17.44 6.97 57.20
N LEU A 193 -17.62 7.88 58.16
CA LEU A 193 -16.54 8.35 59.05
C LEU A 193 -16.00 7.22 59.94
N GLY A 194 -16.88 6.38 60.50
CA GLY A 194 -16.51 5.21 61.28
C GLY A 194 -15.70 4.20 60.45
N ALA A 195 -16.19 3.86 59.26
CA ALA A 195 -15.48 3.01 58.31
C ALA A 195 -14.10 3.60 57.92
N SER A 196 -14.04 4.90 57.60
CA SER A 196 -12.78 5.60 57.30
C SER A 196 -11.79 5.57 58.45
N HIS A 197 -12.25 5.65 59.69
CA HIS A 197 -11.40 5.60 60.88
C HIS A 197 -10.85 4.20 61.15
N ASN A 198 -11.66 3.16 60.94
CA ASN A 198 -11.24 1.77 61.08
C ASN A 198 -10.20 1.40 60.01
N LEU A 199 -10.50 1.70 58.74
CA LEU A 199 -9.54 1.52 57.63
C LEU A 199 -8.22 2.26 57.88
N LYS A 200 -8.26 3.47 58.46
CA LYS A 200 -7.05 4.21 58.83
C LYS A 200 -6.24 3.52 59.95
N LYS A 201 -6.89 2.84 60.91
CA LYS A 201 -6.18 2.04 61.94
C LYS A 201 -5.46 0.84 61.35
N GLU A 202 -6.06 0.22 60.33
CA GLU A 202 -5.47 -0.87 59.54
C GLU A 202 -4.43 -0.37 58.51
N GLY A 203 -4.12 0.93 58.49
CA GLY A 203 -3.11 1.53 57.60
C GLY A 203 -3.61 1.88 56.19
N ILE A 204 -4.88 1.67 55.90
CA ILE A 204 -5.50 1.80 54.58
C ILE A 204 -5.96 3.25 54.37
N VAL A 205 -5.03 4.09 53.91
CA VAL A 205 -5.27 5.53 53.73
C VAL A 205 -5.53 5.91 52.27
N THR A 206 -5.04 5.11 51.31
CA THR A 206 -5.07 5.41 49.87
C THR A 206 -5.65 4.27 49.04
N LEU A 207 -6.08 4.56 47.80
CA LEU A 207 -6.56 3.53 46.86
C LEU A 207 -5.51 2.45 46.54
N ARG A 208 -4.20 2.77 46.58
CA ARG A 208 -3.12 1.78 46.48
C ARG A 208 -3.19 0.75 47.61
N GLN A 209 -3.35 1.23 48.85
CA GLN A 209 -3.44 0.36 50.03
C GLN A 209 -4.78 -0.39 50.07
N TRP A 210 -5.86 0.22 49.55
CA TRP A 210 -7.14 -0.48 49.37
C TRP A 210 -7.03 -1.67 48.41
N ARG A 211 -6.22 -1.56 47.33
CA ARG A 211 -5.94 -2.71 46.45
C ARG A 211 -5.38 -3.88 47.24
N GLU A 212 -4.31 -3.61 47.99
CA GLU A 212 -3.51 -4.56 48.80
C GLU A 212 -4.24 -5.06 50.07
N PHE A 213 -5.43 -4.55 50.39
CA PHE A 213 -6.18 -4.95 51.58
C PHE A 213 -6.99 -6.24 51.38
N GLU A 214 -6.79 -7.24 52.23
CA GLU A 214 -7.44 -8.55 52.11
C GLU A 214 -8.88 -8.57 52.64
N GLU A 215 -9.12 -8.04 53.84
CA GLU A 215 -10.40 -8.16 54.59
C GLU A 215 -11.50 -7.19 54.10
N LYS A 216 -11.62 -6.96 52.78
CA LYS A 216 -12.58 -6.01 52.20
C LYS A 216 -14.04 -6.27 52.61
N ASP A 217 -14.39 -7.49 52.99
CA ASP A 217 -15.75 -7.88 53.41
C ASP A 217 -16.12 -7.50 54.85
N THR A 218 -15.14 -7.17 55.71
CA THR A 218 -15.42 -6.62 57.06
C THR A 218 -15.87 -5.16 56.99
N VAL A 219 -15.60 -4.50 55.86
CA VAL A 219 -15.93 -3.09 55.60
C VAL A 219 -17.41 -2.94 55.30
N THR A 220 -18.05 -1.93 55.91
CA THR A 220 -19.47 -1.62 55.69
C THR A 220 -19.81 -1.58 54.19
N PRO A 221 -20.85 -2.30 53.71
CA PRO A 221 -21.11 -2.46 52.28
C PRO A 221 -21.19 -1.15 51.48
N LEU A 222 -21.75 -0.08 52.08
CA LEU A 222 -21.80 1.25 51.48
C LEU A 222 -20.41 1.87 51.25
N ALA A 223 -19.52 1.77 52.25
CA ALA A 223 -18.15 2.28 52.16
C ALA A 223 -17.35 1.48 51.11
N ARG A 224 -17.42 0.14 51.18
CA ARG A 224 -16.81 -0.77 50.19
C ARG A 224 -17.25 -0.43 48.77
N ALA A 225 -18.55 -0.22 48.54
CA ALA A 225 -19.09 0.13 47.22
C ALA A 225 -18.58 1.49 46.69
N GLN A 226 -18.47 2.50 47.56
CA GLN A 226 -17.91 3.81 47.17
C GLN A 226 -16.42 3.73 46.82
N ILE A 227 -15.62 3.02 47.62
CA ILE A 227 -14.18 2.87 47.37
C ILE A 227 -13.96 2.05 46.10
N ASN A 228 -14.68 0.93 45.91
CA ASN A 228 -14.61 0.14 44.68
C ASN A 228 -15.04 0.95 43.46
N THR A 229 -16.07 1.80 43.56
CA THR A 229 -16.47 2.70 42.45
C THR A 229 -15.33 3.66 42.06
N ALA A 230 -14.64 4.25 43.05
CA ALA A 230 -13.49 5.12 42.80
C ALA A 230 -12.28 4.35 42.24
N TYR A 231 -12.01 3.14 42.74
CA TYR A 231 -10.94 2.27 42.27
C TYR A 231 -11.17 1.80 40.82
N SER A 232 -12.39 1.37 40.48
CA SER A 232 -12.76 0.97 39.11
C SER A 232 -12.71 2.13 38.12
N TYR A 233 -12.96 3.37 38.56
CA TYR A 233 -12.67 4.56 37.76
C TYR A 233 -11.16 4.70 37.45
N VAL A 234 -10.30 4.53 38.46
CA VAL A 234 -8.83 4.58 38.27
C VAL A 234 -8.35 3.50 37.30
N LEU A 235 -8.84 2.26 37.43
CA LEU A 235 -8.50 1.17 36.52
C LEU A 235 -8.97 1.45 35.07
N ARG A 236 -10.21 1.92 34.88
CA ARG A 236 -10.73 2.29 33.55
C ARG A 236 -9.94 3.43 32.92
N GLU A 237 -9.56 4.44 33.69
CA GLU A 237 -8.72 5.54 33.21
C GLU A 237 -7.28 5.10 32.88
N ALA A 238 -6.69 4.20 33.67
CA ALA A 238 -5.38 3.61 33.36
C ALA A 238 -5.44 2.80 32.06
N ARG A 239 -6.47 1.95 31.90
CA ARG A 239 -6.74 1.18 30.69
C ARG A 239 -6.96 2.09 29.48
N ARG A 240 -7.81 3.11 29.58
CA ARG A 240 -8.05 4.09 28.50
C ARG A 240 -6.76 4.77 28.06
N LYS A 241 -5.90 5.18 29.00
CA LYS A 241 -4.59 5.79 28.70
C LYS A 241 -3.62 4.80 28.04
N ALA A 242 -3.65 3.52 28.43
CA ALA A 242 -2.86 2.47 27.78
C ALA A 242 -3.36 2.20 26.35
N GLU A 243 -4.68 2.06 26.14
CA GLU A 243 -5.30 1.89 24.82
C GLU A 243 -5.08 3.11 23.91
N GLU A 244 -5.14 4.34 24.45
CA GLU A 244 -4.80 5.56 23.71
C GLU A 244 -3.31 5.63 23.34
N ARG A 245 -2.41 5.19 24.23
CA ARG A 245 -0.98 5.11 23.92
C ARG A 245 -0.71 4.07 22.82
N ALA A 246 -1.22 2.85 23.00
CA ALA A 246 -1.17 1.79 22.00
C ALA A 246 -1.76 2.24 20.66
N ARG A 247 -2.83 3.05 20.66
CA ARG A 247 -3.42 3.63 19.43
C ARG A 247 -2.52 4.67 18.76
N ARG A 248 -1.73 5.44 19.50
CA ARG A 248 -0.72 6.37 18.94
C ARG A 248 0.49 5.62 18.41
N GLU A 249 1.02 4.68 19.19
CA GLU A 249 2.08 3.76 18.76
C GLU A 249 1.65 3.02 17.49
N ARG A 250 0.40 2.54 17.39
CA ARG A 250 -0.19 1.94 16.18
C ARG A 250 -0.31 2.88 14.96
N GLN A 251 -0.25 4.20 15.14
CA GLN A 251 -0.20 5.18 14.06
C GLN A 251 1.24 5.48 13.59
N GLU A 252 2.23 5.20 14.43
CA GLU A 252 3.67 5.36 14.16
C GLU A 252 4.35 4.04 13.75
N LEU A 253 3.79 2.90 14.15
CA LEU A 253 4.17 1.55 13.73
C LEU A 253 3.87 1.36 12.24
N GLU A 254 4.88 1.64 11.43
CA GLU A 254 4.94 1.30 10.01
C GLU A 254 4.98 -0.22 9.87
N ILE A 255 3.88 -0.82 9.41
CA ILE A 255 3.89 -2.24 9.02
C ILE A 255 4.56 -2.33 7.66
N ASP A 256 5.58 -3.18 7.60
CA ASP A 256 6.23 -3.62 6.37
C ASP A 256 6.08 -5.14 6.20
N VAL A 257 6.60 -5.67 5.09
CA VAL A 257 6.50 -7.10 4.79
C VAL A 257 7.33 -7.98 5.75
N SER A 258 8.33 -7.43 6.45
CA SER A 258 9.15 -8.15 7.44
C SER A 258 8.54 -8.15 8.86
N THR A 259 7.39 -7.49 9.04
CA THR A 259 6.68 -7.47 10.33
C THR A 259 6.22 -8.89 10.71
N GLY A 260 6.58 -9.32 11.92
CA GLY A 260 6.28 -10.65 12.43
C GLY A 260 4.78 -10.94 12.56
N ILE A 261 4.36 -12.20 12.39
CA ILE A 261 2.94 -12.62 12.40
C ILE A 261 2.22 -12.19 13.69
N LYS A 262 2.81 -12.39 14.87
CA LYS A 262 2.21 -11.96 16.14
C LYS A 262 2.03 -10.45 16.19
N ASP A 263 3.02 -9.69 15.75
CA ASP A 263 2.95 -8.22 15.72
C ASP A 263 1.94 -7.71 14.69
N ALA A 264 1.77 -8.40 13.56
CA ALA A 264 0.78 -8.08 12.55
C ALA A 264 -0.67 -8.36 13.01
N VAL A 265 -0.91 -9.50 13.66
CA VAL A 265 -2.24 -9.90 14.19
C VAL A 265 -2.67 -8.95 15.31
N PHE A 266 -1.82 -8.75 16.32
CA PHE A 266 -2.17 -7.92 17.48
C PHE A 266 -1.99 -6.42 17.20
N LYS A 267 -1.08 -6.02 16.30
CA LYS A 267 -0.78 -4.63 15.92
C LYS A 267 -0.70 -3.66 17.10
N GLY A 268 0.12 -4.04 18.09
CA GLY A 268 0.35 -3.24 19.31
C GLY A 268 -0.87 -3.04 20.22
N ARG A 269 -1.98 -3.78 20.03
CA ARG A 269 -3.14 -3.68 20.92
C ARG A 269 -2.79 -4.11 22.34
N VAL A 270 -3.38 -3.43 23.32
CA VAL A 270 -3.45 -3.91 24.70
C VAL A 270 -4.28 -5.19 24.70
N ARG A 271 -3.65 -6.33 24.97
CA ARG A 271 -4.36 -7.60 25.08
C ARG A 271 -5.11 -7.71 26.41
N VAL A 272 -6.30 -8.27 26.40
CA VAL A 272 -7.11 -8.52 27.62
C VAL A 272 -6.87 -9.89 28.23
N ASP A 273 -6.38 -10.86 27.45
CA ASP A 273 -5.93 -12.18 27.92
C ASP A 273 -4.90 -12.09 29.08
N LYS A 274 -4.07 -11.05 29.05
CA LYS A 274 -3.03 -10.67 30.02
C LYS A 274 -3.51 -9.72 31.12
N MET A 275 -4.81 -9.44 31.21
CA MET A 275 -5.38 -8.71 32.34
C MET A 275 -5.44 -9.63 33.56
N LYS A 276 -5.20 -9.07 34.76
CA LYS A 276 -5.41 -9.80 36.02
C LYS A 276 -6.88 -10.03 36.28
N LEU A 277 -7.23 -11.19 36.84
CA LEU A 277 -8.60 -11.54 37.21
C LEU A 277 -9.17 -10.52 38.21
N ASN A 278 -8.45 -10.19 39.28
CA ASN A 278 -8.93 -9.22 40.27
C ASN A 278 -9.15 -7.81 39.72
N ASP A 279 -8.39 -7.37 38.71
CA ASP A 279 -8.66 -6.10 38.03
C ASP A 279 -9.98 -6.17 37.24
N PHE A 280 -10.25 -7.28 36.55
CA PHE A 280 -11.54 -7.49 35.86
C PHE A 280 -12.73 -7.60 36.82
N LEU A 281 -12.63 -8.46 37.85
CA LEU A 281 -13.68 -8.65 38.86
C LEU A 281 -13.99 -7.34 39.58
N THR A 282 -12.98 -6.52 39.90
CA THR A 282 -13.22 -5.23 40.55
C THR A 282 -13.82 -4.20 39.58
N MET A 283 -13.29 -4.11 38.36
CA MET A 283 -13.69 -3.13 37.36
C MET A 283 -15.12 -3.35 36.84
N GLU A 284 -15.55 -4.60 36.66
CA GLU A 284 -16.81 -4.96 36.00
C GLU A 284 -17.83 -5.65 36.92
N LEU A 285 -17.40 -6.24 38.05
CA LEU A 285 -18.24 -7.05 38.94
C LEU A 285 -18.16 -6.61 40.42
N ASN A 286 -17.72 -5.36 40.67
CA ASN A 286 -17.59 -4.72 42.00
C ASN A 286 -16.68 -5.45 43.01
N GLY A 287 -15.83 -6.36 42.55
CA GLY A 287 -14.92 -7.18 43.38
C GLY A 287 -15.52 -8.52 43.81
N ARG A 288 -16.70 -8.89 43.32
CA ARG A 288 -17.31 -10.20 43.60
C ARG A 288 -16.42 -11.33 43.04
N GLY A 289 -16.07 -12.29 43.89
CA GLY A 289 -15.17 -13.42 43.56
C GLY A 289 -13.67 -13.11 43.66
N ALA A 290 -13.28 -11.89 44.04
CA ALA A 290 -11.88 -11.52 44.20
C ALA A 290 -11.30 -12.10 45.49
N LEU A 291 -10.18 -12.82 45.38
CA LEU A 291 -9.48 -13.47 46.49
C LEU A 291 -7.96 -13.20 46.36
N ASP A 292 -7.20 -13.39 47.44
CA ASP A 292 -5.73 -13.35 47.41
C ASP A 292 -5.17 -14.42 46.46
N ALA A 293 -5.62 -15.67 46.62
CA ALA A 293 -5.24 -16.82 45.80
C ALA A 293 -5.54 -16.68 44.29
N ASN A 294 -6.26 -15.64 43.87
CA ASN A 294 -6.53 -15.37 42.45
C ASN A 294 -6.12 -13.95 42.00
N GLU A 295 -5.31 -13.19 42.76
CA GLU A 295 -4.89 -11.83 42.38
C GLU A 295 -4.03 -11.79 41.11
N ASP A 296 -3.01 -12.64 41.03
CA ASP A 296 -2.05 -12.67 39.91
C ASP A 296 -2.51 -13.54 38.73
N VAL A 297 -3.67 -14.19 38.83
CA VAL A 297 -4.22 -15.05 37.76
C VAL A 297 -4.58 -14.20 36.56
N LEU A 298 -4.06 -14.58 35.39
CA LEU A 298 -4.39 -13.91 34.12
C LEU A 298 -5.75 -14.41 33.58
N LEU A 299 -6.49 -13.54 32.90
CA LEU A 299 -7.80 -13.91 32.34
C LEU A 299 -7.72 -15.11 31.40
N ARG A 300 -6.65 -15.27 30.61
CA ARG A 300 -6.44 -16.48 29.79
C ARG A 300 -6.50 -17.78 30.60
N GLU A 301 -5.87 -17.80 31.77
CA GLU A 301 -5.78 -18.97 32.66
C GLU A 301 -7.09 -19.18 33.41
N PHE A 302 -7.79 -18.10 33.75
CA PHE A 302 -9.11 -18.15 34.37
C PHE A 302 -10.19 -18.70 33.42
N PHE A 303 -10.20 -18.31 32.14
CA PHE A 303 -11.21 -18.77 31.18
C PHE A 303 -10.95 -20.19 30.62
N GLU A 304 -9.80 -20.80 30.92
CA GLU A 304 -9.55 -22.24 30.73
C GLU A 304 -10.33 -23.08 31.75
N ASP A 305 -10.24 -22.74 33.04
CA ASP A 305 -11.00 -23.39 34.12
C ASP A 305 -11.38 -22.36 35.23
N PRO A 306 -12.58 -21.75 35.14
CA PRO A 306 -13.04 -20.80 36.14
C PRO A 306 -13.24 -21.41 37.54
N THR A 307 -13.53 -22.71 37.63
CA THR A 307 -13.87 -23.39 38.88
C THR A 307 -12.65 -23.55 39.80
N LYS A 308 -11.46 -23.63 39.20
CA LYS A 308 -10.17 -23.68 39.90
C LYS A 308 -9.87 -22.41 40.70
N TYR A 309 -10.36 -21.24 40.25
CA TYR A 309 -10.01 -19.93 40.84
C TYR A 309 -11.17 -19.25 41.59
N ILE A 310 -12.41 -19.72 41.38
CA ILE A 310 -13.59 -19.31 42.14
C ILE A 310 -14.30 -20.58 42.61
N CYS A 311 -13.99 -21.00 43.84
CA CYS A 311 -14.51 -22.24 44.43
C CYS A 311 -15.98 -22.16 44.88
N ASP A 312 -16.51 -20.95 45.08
CA ASP A 312 -17.92 -20.75 45.43
C ASP A 312 -18.78 -20.85 44.15
N ALA A 313 -19.59 -21.90 44.08
CA ALA A 313 -20.40 -22.21 42.91
C ALA A 313 -21.58 -21.24 42.70
N GLU A 314 -22.11 -20.62 43.76
CA GLU A 314 -23.18 -19.62 43.66
C GLU A 314 -22.60 -18.32 43.10
N VAL A 315 -21.49 -17.85 43.67
CA VAL A 315 -20.75 -16.68 43.20
C VAL A 315 -20.29 -16.85 41.76
N LEU A 316 -19.73 -18.01 41.39
CA LEU A 316 -19.32 -18.27 40.00
C LEU A 316 -20.51 -18.27 39.04
N SER A 317 -21.66 -18.85 39.44
CA SER A 317 -22.88 -18.87 38.61
C SER A 317 -23.43 -17.46 38.35
N GLU A 318 -23.45 -16.58 39.36
CA GLU A 318 -23.82 -15.17 39.20
C GLU A 318 -22.85 -14.42 38.28
N ILE A 319 -21.55 -14.66 38.43
CA ILE A 319 -20.50 -14.07 37.59
C ILE A 319 -20.70 -14.49 36.13
N GLN A 320 -20.91 -15.78 35.86
CA GLN A 320 -21.15 -16.33 34.52
C GLN A 320 -22.46 -15.83 33.88
N ALA A 321 -23.49 -15.55 34.69
CA ALA A 321 -24.72 -14.94 34.22
C ALA A 321 -24.56 -13.45 33.80
N SER A 322 -23.44 -12.81 34.14
CA SER A 322 -23.18 -11.41 33.79
C SER A 322 -22.81 -11.24 32.30
N GLY A 323 -23.49 -10.30 31.63
CA GLY A 323 -23.13 -9.90 30.27
C GLY A 323 -21.71 -9.32 30.13
N HIS A 324 -21.08 -8.90 31.24
CA HIS A 324 -19.68 -8.48 31.28
C HIS A 324 -18.72 -9.67 31.20
N TYR A 325 -19.04 -10.78 31.88
CA TYR A 325 -18.29 -12.04 31.80
C TYR A 325 -18.33 -12.60 30.38
N LEU A 326 -19.53 -12.78 29.80
CA LEU A 326 -19.69 -13.36 28.46
C LEU A 326 -18.98 -12.55 27.36
N ARG A 327 -18.93 -11.22 27.50
CA ARG A 327 -18.17 -10.35 26.59
C ARG A 327 -16.66 -10.50 26.76
N MET A 328 -16.20 -10.59 28.01
CA MET A 328 -14.77 -10.73 28.30
C MET A 328 -14.26 -12.11 27.87
N GLU A 329 -14.96 -13.18 28.24
CA GLU A 329 -14.64 -14.56 27.85
C GLU A 329 -14.44 -14.67 26.34
N ARG A 330 -15.41 -14.18 25.55
CA ARG A 330 -15.32 -14.21 24.09
C ARG A 330 -14.08 -13.47 23.59
N THR A 331 -13.77 -12.31 24.16
CA THR A 331 -12.62 -11.50 23.70
C THR A 331 -11.29 -12.19 24.04
N VAL A 332 -11.19 -12.80 25.22
CA VAL A 332 -10.00 -13.56 25.64
C VAL A 332 -9.83 -14.81 24.80
N ARG A 333 -10.91 -15.57 24.53
CA ARG A 333 -10.89 -16.72 23.62
C ARG A 333 -10.46 -16.31 22.20
N ASP A 334 -11.04 -15.24 21.65
CA ASP A 334 -10.65 -14.70 20.33
C ASP A 334 -9.14 -14.30 20.30
N GLU A 335 -8.58 -13.75 21.39
CA GLU A 335 -7.14 -13.42 21.52
C GLU A 335 -6.25 -14.66 21.66
N MET A 336 -6.64 -15.66 22.45
CA MET A 336 -5.92 -16.93 22.60
C MET A 336 -5.89 -17.72 21.28
N ASP A 337 -7.03 -17.78 20.58
CA ASP A 337 -7.16 -18.40 19.25
C ASP A 337 -6.24 -17.73 18.21
N MET A 338 -6.11 -16.40 18.29
CA MET A 338 -5.21 -15.62 17.43
C MET A 338 -3.72 -15.85 17.77
N GLU A 339 -3.36 -16.07 19.03
CA GLU A 339 -2.00 -16.43 19.43
C GLU A 339 -1.66 -17.87 19.02
N GLU A 340 -2.59 -18.82 19.20
CA GLU A 340 -2.44 -20.22 18.78
C GLU A 340 -2.25 -20.35 17.25
N ASP A 341 -3.07 -19.65 16.46
CA ASP A 341 -2.90 -19.60 15.00
C ASP A 341 -1.55 -19.01 14.59
N ALA A 342 -1.06 -17.99 15.31
CA ALA A 342 0.23 -17.37 15.04
C ALA A 342 1.42 -18.29 15.41
N ASP A 343 1.31 -19.04 16.50
CA ASP A 343 2.32 -20.04 16.88
C ASP A 343 2.33 -21.24 15.90
N LYS A 344 1.15 -21.73 15.47
CA LYS A 344 1.06 -22.73 14.39
C LYS A 344 1.66 -22.23 13.07
N LEU A 345 1.45 -20.97 12.72
CA LEU A 345 2.10 -20.38 11.54
C LEU A 345 3.62 -20.38 11.69
N TYR A 346 4.13 -19.98 12.86
CA TYR A 346 5.56 -20.00 13.17
C TYR A 346 6.17 -21.41 13.08
N GLU A 347 5.51 -22.42 13.64
CA GLU A 347 5.92 -23.84 13.52
C GLU A 347 5.94 -24.34 12.07
N ASN A 348 5.01 -23.86 11.23
CA ASN A 348 4.99 -24.10 9.78
C ASN A 348 5.95 -23.20 8.99
N GLY A 349 6.83 -22.44 9.66
CA GLY A 349 7.86 -21.60 9.05
C GLY A 349 7.36 -20.24 8.54
N VAL A 350 6.12 -19.86 8.83
CA VAL A 350 5.51 -18.56 8.52
C VAL A 350 5.61 -17.66 9.76
N ASP A 351 6.72 -16.95 9.88
CA ASP A 351 7.07 -16.07 11.01
C ASP A 351 6.82 -14.57 10.71
N ASP A 352 6.75 -14.16 9.44
CA ASP A 352 6.51 -12.79 8.97
C ASP A 352 5.38 -12.66 7.92
N LEU A 353 4.93 -11.42 7.68
CA LEU A 353 3.88 -11.10 6.69
C LEU A 353 4.25 -11.48 5.25
N LEU A 354 5.54 -11.50 4.90
CA LEU A 354 6.03 -11.85 3.58
C LEU A 354 5.83 -13.34 3.30
N LYS A 355 6.14 -14.20 4.29
CA LYS A 355 5.85 -15.63 4.24
C LYS A 355 4.35 -15.89 4.31
N TRP A 356 3.57 -15.09 5.05
CA TRP A 356 2.10 -15.17 4.97
C TRP A 356 1.59 -14.88 3.56
N LEU A 357 2.11 -13.85 2.89
CA LEU A 357 1.71 -13.52 1.52
C LEU A 357 1.95 -14.67 0.54
N VAL A 358 3.07 -15.40 0.67
CA VAL A 358 3.45 -16.52 -0.22
C VAL A 358 2.94 -17.88 0.28
N ALA A 359 2.41 -17.98 1.51
CA ALA A 359 1.91 -19.23 2.08
C ALA A 359 0.83 -19.90 1.18
N THR A 360 0.88 -21.23 1.14
CA THR A 360 0.01 -22.06 0.30
C THR A 360 -1.47 -21.89 0.69
N ALA A 361 -2.38 -22.24 -0.22
CA ALA A 361 -3.81 -22.20 0.06
C ALA A 361 -4.21 -23.09 1.27
N GLU A 362 -3.47 -24.19 1.49
CA GLU A 362 -3.63 -25.11 2.61
C GLU A 362 -3.22 -24.46 3.96
N VAL A 363 -2.03 -23.86 4.04
CA VAL A 363 -1.58 -23.10 5.23
C VAL A 363 -2.48 -21.90 5.50
N LYS A 364 -2.99 -21.25 4.45
CA LYS A 364 -3.99 -20.16 4.58
C LYS A 364 -5.42 -20.65 4.90
N ALA A 365 -5.66 -21.96 4.90
CA ALA A 365 -6.94 -22.56 5.26
C ALA A 365 -6.91 -23.19 6.67
N SER A 366 -5.74 -23.53 7.20
CA SER A 366 -5.58 -24.01 8.58
C SER A 366 -5.72 -22.90 9.64
N VAL A 367 -5.63 -21.63 9.24
CA VAL A 367 -5.77 -20.44 10.11
C VAL A 367 -7.24 -20.00 10.22
N ARG A 368 -7.68 -19.67 11.43
CA ARG A 368 -9.07 -19.27 11.70
C ARG A 368 -9.40 -17.93 11.02
N GLY A 369 -10.68 -17.78 10.66
CA GLY A 369 -11.15 -16.65 9.85
C GLY A 369 -10.95 -15.25 10.45
N ALA A 370 -10.79 -15.13 11.77
CA ALA A 370 -10.48 -13.86 12.44
C ALA A 370 -9.01 -13.47 12.24
N THR A 371 -8.08 -14.35 12.61
CA THR A 371 -6.63 -14.20 12.44
C THR A 371 -6.27 -13.92 10.98
N LYS A 372 -6.85 -14.72 10.06
CA LYS A 372 -6.68 -14.56 8.61
C LYS A 372 -7.02 -13.14 8.12
N ARG A 373 -8.15 -12.58 8.56
CA ARG A 373 -8.56 -11.21 8.18
C ARG A 373 -7.60 -10.14 8.69
N PHE A 374 -6.99 -10.33 9.86
CA PHE A 374 -5.97 -9.39 10.36
C PHE A 374 -4.66 -9.50 9.59
N LEU A 375 -4.21 -10.71 9.28
CA LEU A 375 -3.00 -10.93 8.46
C LEU A 375 -3.17 -10.41 7.04
N ASP A 376 -4.30 -10.68 6.38
CA ASP A 376 -4.59 -10.16 5.04
C ASP A 376 -4.67 -8.62 5.03
N ALA A 377 -5.29 -8.01 6.06
CA ALA A 377 -5.35 -6.55 6.18
C ALA A 377 -3.98 -5.92 6.48
N ALA A 378 -3.16 -6.55 7.32
CA ALA A 378 -1.80 -6.10 7.61
C ALA A 378 -0.87 -6.26 6.40
N ALA A 379 -1.05 -7.32 5.61
CA ALA A 379 -0.30 -7.53 4.37
C ALA A 379 -0.70 -6.52 3.27
N GLU A 380 -1.97 -6.13 3.17
CA GLU A 380 -2.40 -5.03 2.29
C GLU A 380 -1.91 -3.66 2.76
N GLU A 381 -1.73 -3.45 4.07
CA GLU A 381 -1.09 -2.26 4.62
C GLU A 381 0.43 -2.24 4.30
N ALA A 382 1.11 -3.37 4.48
CA ALA A 382 2.52 -3.57 4.09
C ALA A 382 2.78 -3.34 2.59
N ARG A 383 1.81 -3.69 1.74
CA ARG A 383 1.82 -3.44 0.28
C ARG A 383 1.66 -1.96 -0.09
N ASN A 384 1.15 -1.13 0.81
CA ASN A 384 0.82 0.28 0.57
C ASN A 384 1.44 1.23 1.62
N PRO A 385 2.79 1.28 1.74
CA PRO A 385 3.45 2.15 2.70
C PRO A 385 3.14 3.63 2.40
N LYS A 386 2.80 4.40 3.44
CA LYS A 386 2.36 5.82 3.33
C LYS A 386 3.43 6.82 2.89
N LYS A 387 4.67 6.38 2.61
CA LYS A 387 5.73 7.24 2.07
C LYS A 387 5.56 7.46 0.57
N SER A 388 6.09 8.58 0.07
CA SER A 388 5.89 9.09 -1.30
C SER A 388 6.58 8.30 -2.42
N SER A 389 6.91 7.03 -2.18
CA SER A 389 7.59 6.08 -3.09
C SER A 389 6.68 4.90 -3.49
N ALA A 390 5.38 4.99 -3.19
CA ALA A 390 4.44 3.89 -3.31
C ALA A 390 4.43 3.19 -4.69
N PRO A 391 4.43 1.84 -4.72
CA PRO A 391 4.25 1.08 -5.96
C PRO A 391 2.86 1.34 -6.58
N ILE A 392 2.81 1.52 -7.89
CA ILE A 392 1.56 1.73 -8.64
C ILE A 392 1.14 0.42 -9.28
N TYR A 393 0.07 -0.19 -8.79
CA TYR A 393 -0.52 -1.38 -9.42
C TYR A 393 -1.16 -1.04 -10.77
N LEU A 394 -0.88 -1.87 -11.78
CA LEU A 394 -1.42 -1.73 -13.14
C LEU A 394 -2.43 -2.84 -13.43
N GLU A 395 -3.66 -2.63 -12.97
CA GLU A 395 -4.75 -3.58 -13.10
C GLU A 395 -4.96 -4.03 -14.56
N GLY A 396 -5.10 -5.34 -14.77
CA GLY A 396 -5.30 -5.96 -16.08
C GLY A 396 -4.11 -5.86 -17.06
N CYS A 397 -3.00 -5.20 -16.72
CA CYS A 397 -1.82 -5.17 -17.58
C CYS A 397 -1.09 -6.52 -17.64
N TYR A 398 -1.19 -7.36 -16.61
CA TYR A 398 -0.65 -8.73 -16.65
C TYR A 398 -1.39 -9.54 -17.72
N GLU A 399 -2.70 -9.68 -17.55
CA GLU A 399 -3.56 -10.46 -18.45
C GLU A 399 -3.54 -9.92 -19.88
N SER A 400 -3.43 -8.60 -20.08
CA SER A 400 -3.31 -8.02 -21.42
C SER A 400 -2.01 -8.40 -22.14
N VAL A 401 -0.90 -8.52 -21.42
CA VAL A 401 0.38 -8.95 -22.01
C VAL A 401 0.40 -10.46 -22.17
N TYR A 402 -0.09 -11.21 -21.18
CA TYR A 402 -0.16 -12.67 -21.21
C TYR A 402 -1.06 -13.17 -22.35
N ASN A 403 -2.28 -12.63 -22.48
CA ASN A 403 -3.24 -13.03 -23.50
C ASN A 403 -3.12 -12.24 -24.82
N ALA A 404 -1.96 -11.66 -25.13
CA ALA A 404 -1.75 -10.88 -26.34
C ALA A 404 -2.05 -11.71 -27.61
N ARG A 405 -2.89 -11.16 -28.51
CA ARG A 405 -3.38 -11.86 -29.71
C ARG A 405 -2.26 -12.01 -30.74
N TRP A 406 -2.12 -13.21 -31.28
CA TRP A 406 -1.18 -13.52 -32.36
C TRP A 406 -1.78 -13.22 -33.73
N HIS A 407 -0.94 -12.65 -34.60
CA HIS A 407 -1.16 -12.54 -36.04
C HIS A 407 0.17 -12.77 -36.76
N HIS A 408 0.14 -12.98 -38.07
CA HIS A 408 1.34 -13.10 -38.88
C HIS A 408 1.15 -12.58 -40.31
N VAL A 409 2.28 -12.30 -40.97
CA VAL A 409 2.32 -11.84 -42.36
C VAL A 409 3.21 -12.78 -43.16
N VAL A 410 2.65 -13.38 -44.20
CA VAL A 410 3.35 -14.25 -45.15
C VAL A 410 3.53 -13.55 -46.49
N GLU A 411 4.65 -13.83 -47.16
CA GLU A 411 4.86 -13.48 -48.56
C GLU A 411 4.32 -14.61 -49.43
N VAL A 412 3.40 -14.25 -50.33
CA VAL A 412 2.72 -15.16 -51.27
C VAL A 412 3.16 -14.77 -52.68
N PRO A 413 3.83 -15.65 -53.45
CA PRO A 413 4.40 -15.31 -54.75
C PRO A 413 3.38 -14.76 -55.77
N ASP A 414 2.16 -15.29 -55.76
CA ASP A 414 1.06 -14.92 -56.66
C ASP A 414 -0.02 -14.05 -55.98
N GLY A 415 0.29 -13.47 -54.82
CA GLY A 415 -0.67 -12.70 -54.01
C GLY A 415 -0.96 -11.28 -54.55
N GLU A 416 -2.20 -10.82 -54.38
CA GLU A 416 -2.63 -9.48 -54.79
C GLU A 416 -1.90 -8.35 -54.03
N GLY A 417 -1.93 -7.13 -54.60
CA GLY A 417 -1.41 -5.91 -53.99
C GLY A 417 0.10 -5.97 -53.68
N MET A 418 0.45 -6.14 -52.41
CA MET A 418 1.85 -6.22 -51.98
C MET A 418 2.50 -7.60 -52.16
N GLY A 419 1.78 -8.65 -52.56
CA GLY A 419 2.29 -10.03 -52.49
C GLY A 419 2.57 -10.45 -51.03
N LEU A 420 1.79 -9.90 -50.11
CA LEU A 420 1.86 -10.12 -48.66
C LEU A 420 0.45 -10.31 -48.12
N GLU A 421 0.21 -11.40 -47.41
CA GLU A 421 -1.08 -11.74 -46.81
C GLU A 421 -0.99 -11.64 -45.29
N VAL A 422 -2.02 -11.07 -44.66
CA VAL A 422 -2.13 -10.95 -43.20
C VAL A 422 -3.09 -12.04 -42.71
N ARG A 423 -2.63 -12.87 -41.78
CA ARG A 423 -3.40 -13.99 -41.21
C ARG A 423 -3.49 -13.87 -39.70
N GLU A 424 -4.65 -14.25 -39.15
CA GLU A 424 -4.85 -14.34 -37.70
C GLU A 424 -4.13 -15.58 -37.13
N GLY A 425 -3.85 -15.54 -35.83
CA GLY A 425 -3.21 -16.64 -35.11
C GLY A 425 -1.70 -16.71 -35.29
N LYS A 426 -1.12 -17.71 -34.61
CA LYS A 426 0.31 -18.02 -34.66
C LYS A 426 0.61 -18.82 -35.94
N PRO A 427 1.70 -18.53 -36.68
CA PRO A 427 2.03 -19.29 -37.89
C PRO A 427 2.35 -20.75 -37.57
N GLU A 428 1.90 -21.66 -38.44
CA GLU A 428 2.16 -23.10 -38.31
C GLU A 428 3.66 -23.42 -38.33
N GLN A 429 4.40 -22.78 -39.26
CA GLN A 429 5.85 -22.91 -39.38
C GLN A 429 6.54 -21.59 -38.98
N GLN A 430 7.35 -21.64 -37.92
CA GLN A 430 8.24 -20.55 -37.52
C GLN A 430 9.59 -20.62 -38.24
N TRP A 431 10.39 -19.56 -38.15
CA TRP A 431 11.73 -19.54 -38.75
C TRP A 431 12.64 -20.63 -38.17
N THR A 432 13.32 -21.34 -39.07
CA THR A 432 14.38 -22.30 -38.75
C THR A 432 15.71 -21.58 -38.51
N TYR A 433 16.49 -22.08 -37.55
CA TYR A 433 17.82 -21.59 -37.25
C TYR A 433 18.80 -22.75 -37.14
N LYS A 434 19.99 -22.57 -37.70
CA LYS A 434 21.12 -23.48 -37.52
C LYS A 434 22.11 -22.92 -36.52
N ALA A 435 22.65 -23.80 -35.69
CA ALA A 435 23.77 -23.47 -34.83
C ALA A 435 25.05 -23.35 -35.68
N VAL A 436 25.70 -22.19 -35.61
CA VAL A 436 26.98 -21.94 -36.27
C VAL A 436 27.95 -21.41 -35.22
N GLY A 437 28.85 -22.27 -34.74
CA GLY A 437 29.66 -21.99 -33.55
C GLY A 437 28.78 -21.78 -32.31
N ARG A 438 28.96 -20.65 -31.60
CA ARG A 438 28.13 -20.25 -30.44
C ARG A 438 26.95 -19.35 -30.80
N THR A 439 26.58 -19.30 -32.08
CA THR A 439 25.65 -18.31 -32.63
C THR A 439 24.53 -19.00 -33.42
N LEU A 440 23.35 -18.38 -33.48
CA LEU A 440 22.25 -18.84 -34.34
C LEU A 440 22.20 -18.01 -35.62
N GLU A 441 22.17 -18.68 -36.76
CA GLU A 441 21.95 -18.09 -38.08
C GLU A 441 20.65 -18.66 -38.66
N LYS A 442 19.89 -17.83 -39.39
CA LYS A 442 18.64 -18.22 -40.03
C LYS A 442 18.92 -19.24 -41.13
N ASP A 443 18.20 -20.36 -41.13
CA ASP A 443 18.46 -21.46 -42.07
C ASP A 443 17.51 -21.45 -43.27
N ASP A 444 17.80 -20.54 -44.21
CA ASP A 444 16.98 -20.27 -45.40
C ASP A 444 17.25 -21.21 -46.59
N GLY A 445 18.16 -22.18 -46.45
CA GLY A 445 18.72 -22.93 -47.57
C GLY A 445 17.82 -23.99 -48.22
N ALA A 446 16.64 -24.27 -47.65
CA ALA A 446 15.81 -25.42 -48.03
C ALA A 446 14.39 -25.07 -48.53
N LEU A 447 13.99 -23.79 -48.54
CA LEU A 447 12.66 -23.38 -49.01
C LEU A 447 12.60 -23.36 -50.54
N GLN A 448 11.76 -24.23 -51.12
CA GLN A 448 11.51 -24.30 -52.56
C GLN A 448 11.07 -22.93 -53.12
N SER A 449 11.42 -22.66 -54.37
CA SER A 449 10.89 -21.50 -55.08
C SER A 449 9.38 -21.67 -55.27
N GLY A 450 8.58 -20.72 -54.77
CA GLY A 450 7.12 -20.78 -54.78
C GLY A 450 6.46 -21.04 -53.42
N ALA A 451 7.22 -21.48 -52.39
CA ALA A 451 6.66 -21.68 -51.05
C ALA A 451 6.34 -20.34 -50.36
N GLU A 452 5.25 -20.29 -49.59
CA GLU A 452 4.92 -19.15 -48.71
C GLU A 452 6.04 -18.88 -47.69
N ARG A 453 6.33 -17.60 -47.41
CA ARG A 453 7.44 -17.22 -46.51
C ARG A 453 6.97 -16.33 -45.39
N LEU A 454 7.06 -16.81 -44.15
CA LEU A 454 6.83 -15.99 -42.96
C LEU A 454 7.79 -14.79 -42.94
N ARG A 455 7.24 -13.57 -42.93
CA ARG A 455 7.98 -12.30 -42.89
C ARG A 455 7.86 -11.57 -41.56
N LEU A 456 6.74 -11.72 -40.87
CA LEU A 456 6.48 -11.03 -39.61
C LEU A 456 5.50 -11.83 -38.75
N MET A 457 5.71 -11.87 -37.43
CA MET A 457 4.67 -12.18 -36.45
C MET A 457 4.33 -10.90 -35.69
N VAL A 458 3.08 -10.75 -35.26
CA VAL A 458 2.60 -9.60 -34.50
C VAL A 458 1.88 -10.08 -33.24
N LEU A 459 2.25 -9.51 -32.10
CA LEU A 459 1.54 -9.69 -30.83
C LEU A 459 0.81 -8.40 -30.45
N THR A 460 -0.52 -8.46 -30.34
CA THR A 460 -1.36 -7.30 -30.03
C THR A 460 -1.87 -7.38 -28.59
N SER A 461 -1.46 -6.43 -27.75
CA SER A 461 -1.87 -6.29 -26.34
C SER A 461 -2.90 -5.17 -26.18
N ASP A 462 -4.07 -5.47 -25.60
CA ASP A 462 -5.18 -4.52 -25.46
C ASP A 462 -4.83 -3.28 -24.60
N LYS A 463 -3.93 -3.43 -23.63
CA LYS A 463 -3.35 -2.34 -22.80
C LYS A 463 -1.93 -1.93 -23.26
N ALA A 464 -1.49 -2.32 -24.45
CA ALA A 464 -0.15 -2.07 -24.99
C ALA A 464 1.00 -2.68 -24.15
N TRP A 465 2.23 -2.22 -24.36
CA TRP A 465 3.48 -2.81 -23.82
C TRP A 465 4.23 -1.87 -22.86
N PRO A 466 5.13 -2.38 -21.99
CA PRO A 466 5.84 -1.58 -20.97
C PRO A 466 6.59 -0.35 -21.50
N TYR A 467 7.13 -0.42 -22.71
CA TYR A 467 7.77 0.74 -23.34
C TYR A 467 6.78 1.89 -23.58
N SER A 468 5.57 1.58 -24.05
CA SER A 468 4.50 2.57 -24.26
C SER A 468 3.97 3.13 -22.93
N TRP A 469 3.88 2.29 -21.88
CA TRP A 469 3.45 2.74 -20.55
C TRP A 469 4.39 3.78 -19.92
N LYS A 470 5.67 3.80 -20.31
CA LYS A 470 6.65 4.79 -19.83
C LYS A 470 6.46 6.14 -20.50
N TRP A 471 6.16 6.17 -21.80
CA TRP A 471 6.19 7.37 -22.65
C TRP A 471 4.77 7.71 -23.16
N LYS A 472 3.90 8.18 -22.25
CA LYS A 472 2.45 8.46 -22.46
C LYS A 472 2.08 9.31 -23.70
N GLU A 473 3.04 9.96 -24.33
CA GLU A 473 2.86 10.84 -25.50
C GLU A 473 2.79 10.07 -26.84
N ASN A 474 3.30 8.83 -26.89
CA ASN A 474 3.15 8.00 -28.08
C ASN A 474 1.79 7.28 -28.08
N LYS A 475 1.07 7.40 -29.22
CA LYS A 475 -0.12 6.61 -29.55
C LYS A 475 0.10 5.17 -29.09
N SER A 476 -0.78 4.67 -28.22
CA SER A 476 -0.60 3.40 -27.50
C SER A 476 -0.25 2.29 -28.49
N THR A 477 1.01 1.84 -28.45
CA THR A 477 1.51 0.89 -29.45
C THR A 477 1.09 -0.50 -28.99
N HIS A 478 -0.08 -0.94 -29.44
CA HIS A 478 -0.65 -2.25 -29.07
C HIS A 478 0.14 -3.41 -29.71
N ASP A 479 0.75 -3.17 -30.87
CA ASP A 479 1.42 -4.19 -31.68
C ASP A 479 2.93 -4.31 -31.40
N CYS A 480 3.38 -5.53 -31.10
CA CYS A 480 4.78 -5.91 -30.99
C CYS A 480 5.21 -6.68 -32.25
N TYR A 481 6.06 -6.06 -33.08
CA TYR A 481 6.54 -6.58 -34.35
C TYR A 481 7.73 -7.55 -34.19
N VAL A 482 7.51 -8.85 -34.43
CA VAL A 482 8.53 -9.89 -34.30
C VAL A 482 8.96 -10.38 -35.69
N ASN A 483 10.14 -9.97 -36.13
CA ASN A 483 10.80 -10.54 -37.32
C ASN A 483 11.78 -11.66 -36.92
N CYS A 484 12.44 -12.25 -37.91
CA CYS A 484 13.42 -13.32 -37.69
C CYS A 484 14.60 -12.93 -36.78
N GLU A 485 15.03 -11.65 -36.76
CA GLU A 485 16.10 -11.19 -35.86
C GLU A 485 15.61 -11.05 -34.41
N VAL A 486 14.35 -10.66 -34.19
CA VAL A 486 13.74 -10.64 -32.85
C VAL A 486 13.53 -12.07 -32.34
N GLU A 487 13.00 -12.96 -33.17
CA GLU A 487 12.85 -14.38 -32.83
C GLU A 487 14.19 -15.05 -32.50
N ARG A 488 15.25 -14.72 -33.26
CA ARG A 488 16.62 -15.21 -33.00
C ARG A 488 17.13 -14.82 -31.61
N VAL A 489 16.81 -13.60 -31.14
CA VAL A 489 17.15 -13.17 -29.77
C VAL A 489 16.43 -14.03 -28.74
N TRP A 490 15.14 -14.31 -28.96
CA TRP A 490 14.39 -15.23 -28.09
C TRP A 490 15.00 -16.63 -28.07
N GLN A 491 15.28 -17.25 -29.22
CA GLN A 491 15.88 -18.60 -29.26
C GLN A 491 17.24 -18.67 -28.55
N ILE A 492 18.07 -17.61 -28.62
CA ILE A 492 19.32 -17.54 -27.85
C ILE A 492 19.05 -17.51 -26.34
N VAL A 493 18.11 -16.68 -25.88
CA VAL A 493 17.77 -16.56 -24.45
C VAL A 493 17.07 -17.82 -23.95
N ARG A 494 16.19 -18.43 -24.76
CA ARG A 494 15.50 -19.68 -24.47
C ARG A 494 16.48 -20.82 -24.19
N ASN A 495 17.58 -20.91 -24.94
CA ASN A 495 18.61 -21.92 -24.68
C ASN A 495 19.28 -21.73 -23.30
N ASP A 496 19.50 -20.49 -22.85
CA ASP A 496 19.99 -20.20 -21.49
C ASP A 496 18.93 -20.49 -20.41
N LEU A 497 17.64 -20.27 -20.74
CA LEU A 497 16.53 -20.61 -19.86
C LEU A 497 16.38 -22.12 -19.70
N THR A 498 16.60 -22.93 -20.74
CA THR A 498 16.57 -24.39 -20.62
C THR A 498 17.59 -24.90 -19.60
N GLU A 499 18.80 -24.31 -19.56
CA GLU A 499 19.78 -24.60 -18.51
C GLU A 499 19.30 -24.10 -17.12
N LEU A 500 18.76 -22.87 -17.02
CA LEU A 500 18.23 -22.29 -15.77
C LEU A 500 17.06 -23.07 -15.15
N LEU A 501 16.20 -23.67 -15.98
CA LEU A 501 14.95 -24.33 -15.60
C LEU A 501 15.10 -25.86 -15.42
N SER A 502 16.33 -26.38 -15.54
CA SER A 502 16.67 -27.79 -15.31
C SER A 502 16.53 -28.20 -13.83
N PRO A 503 16.12 -29.45 -13.55
CA PRO A 503 15.95 -29.95 -12.17
C PRO A 503 17.29 -30.16 -11.45
N ASP A 504 18.36 -30.50 -12.19
CA ASP A 504 19.73 -30.63 -11.68
C ASP A 504 20.56 -29.40 -12.08
N PRO A 505 20.52 -28.29 -11.33
CA PRO A 505 21.55 -27.28 -11.45
C PRO A 505 22.87 -27.87 -10.95
N GLU A 506 23.91 -27.89 -11.78
CA GLU A 506 25.28 -28.06 -11.26
C GLU A 506 25.49 -27.10 -10.08
N ALA A 507 26.22 -27.52 -9.05
CA ALA A 507 26.36 -26.78 -7.79
C ALA A 507 26.94 -25.34 -7.92
N TYR A 508 27.36 -24.95 -9.13
CA TYR A 508 27.87 -23.63 -9.50
C TYR A 508 27.18 -23.03 -10.74
N PHE A 509 25.99 -23.49 -11.12
CA PHE A 509 25.29 -22.97 -12.30
C PHE A 509 24.92 -21.49 -12.12
N SER A 510 25.52 -20.63 -12.97
CA SER A 510 25.18 -19.20 -13.04
C SER A 510 24.49 -18.92 -14.38
N PRO A 511 23.24 -18.41 -14.38
CA PRO A 511 22.51 -18.15 -15.62
C PRO A 511 23.27 -17.17 -16.52
N LYS A 512 23.39 -17.49 -17.83
CA LYS A 512 24.16 -16.66 -18.75
C LYS A 512 23.54 -15.26 -18.86
N LYS A 513 24.31 -14.25 -18.46
CA LYS A 513 23.93 -12.84 -18.54
C LYS A 513 24.17 -12.34 -19.96
N ARG A 514 23.17 -11.71 -20.58
CA ARG A 514 23.20 -11.29 -22.00
C ARG A 514 23.24 -9.78 -22.16
N VAL A 515 23.83 -9.32 -23.27
CA VAL A 515 23.73 -7.93 -23.74
C VAL A 515 23.20 -7.91 -25.17
N LEU A 516 22.01 -7.39 -25.37
CA LEU A 516 21.41 -7.17 -26.68
C LEU A 516 21.87 -5.81 -27.23
N ILE A 517 22.74 -5.85 -28.24
CA ILE A 517 23.31 -4.69 -28.91
C ILE A 517 22.74 -4.60 -30.33
N GLY A 518 22.41 -3.39 -30.76
CA GLY A 518 21.95 -3.12 -32.13
C GLY A 518 21.69 -1.64 -32.34
N THR A 519 21.50 -1.22 -33.59
CA THR A 519 21.31 0.19 -33.95
C THR A 519 20.13 0.85 -33.19
N PRO A 520 20.22 2.14 -32.81
CA PRO A 520 19.08 2.88 -32.28
C PRO A 520 17.88 2.86 -33.23
N GLY A 521 16.65 2.79 -32.70
CA GLY A 521 15.42 2.84 -33.50
C GLY A 521 15.04 1.58 -34.32
N ILE A 522 15.81 0.48 -34.24
CA ILE A 522 15.46 -0.80 -34.93
C ILE A 522 14.40 -1.64 -34.20
N GLY A 523 13.96 -1.21 -33.02
CA GLY A 523 12.91 -1.90 -32.26
C GLY A 523 13.38 -2.77 -31.08
N LYS A 524 14.65 -2.76 -30.66
CA LYS A 524 15.14 -3.63 -29.57
C LYS A 524 14.25 -3.66 -28.32
N SER A 525 13.85 -2.52 -27.78
CA SER A 525 13.03 -2.45 -26.57
C SER A 525 11.55 -2.74 -26.84
N VAL A 526 10.99 -2.09 -27.87
CA VAL A 526 9.55 -2.19 -28.24
C VAL A 526 9.15 -3.54 -28.85
N ALA A 527 10.09 -4.25 -29.48
CA ALA A 527 9.88 -5.56 -30.07
C ALA A 527 10.62 -6.65 -29.30
N ALA A 528 11.97 -6.67 -29.29
CA ALA A 528 12.69 -7.79 -28.66
C ALA A 528 12.53 -7.86 -27.13
N GLY A 529 12.47 -6.73 -26.45
CA GLY A 529 12.16 -6.68 -25.01
C GLY A 529 10.70 -7.07 -24.71
N SER A 530 9.74 -6.55 -25.48
CA SER A 530 8.32 -6.90 -25.37
C SER A 530 8.05 -8.38 -25.64
N TYR A 531 8.65 -8.93 -26.70
CA TYR A 531 8.53 -10.33 -27.08
C TYR A 531 9.20 -11.26 -26.07
N LEU A 532 10.38 -10.89 -25.58
CA LEU A 532 11.03 -11.64 -24.51
C LEU A 532 10.18 -11.64 -23.23
N LEU A 533 9.58 -10.50 -22.85
CA LEU A 533 8.63 -10.44 -21.73
C LEU A 533 7.45 -11.41 -21.95
N TYR A 534 6.79 -11.34 -23.11
CA TYR A 534 5.68 -12.25 -23.45
C TYR A 534 6.09 -13.72 -23.25
N GLN A 535 7.24 -14.11 -23.80
CA GLN A 535 7.76 -15.48 -23.72
C GLN A 535 8.14 -15.90 -22.29
N LEU A 536 8.73 -15.01 -21.48
CA LEU A 536 9.08 -15.27 -20.08
C LEU A 536 7.85 -15.43 -19.16
N LEU A 537 6.75 -14.74 -19.46
CA LEU A 537 5.49 -14.92 -18.74
C LEU A 537 4.87 -16.30 -19.01
N HIS A 538 5.09 -16.87 -20.20
CA HIS A 538 4.66 -18.23 -20.57
C HIS A 538 5.63 -19.34 -20.13
N CYS A 539 6.77 -19.00 -19.52
CA CYS A 539 7.61 -19.99 -18.86
C CYS A 539 6.94 -20.50 -17.57
N ASP A 540 7.38 -21.65 -17.07
CA ASP A 540 6.99 -22.19 -15.76
C ASP A 540 7.07 -21.14 -14.64
N ALA A 541 6.00 -20.98 -13.86
CA ALA A 541 5.89 -19.99 -12.79
C ALA A 541 6.54 -20.45 -11.47
N GLU A 542 6.64 -21.76 -11.21
CA GLU A 542 7.31 -22.30 -10.02
C GLU A 542 8.83 -22.10 -10.12
N LYS A 543 9.36 -22.21 -11.34
CA LYS A 543 10.79 -22.05 -11.63
C LYS A 543 11.20 -20.60 -11.92
N LEU A 544 10.28 -19.78 -12.42
CA LEU A 544 10.49 -18.38 -12.75
C LEU A 544 9.28 -17.55 -12.31
N GLN A 545 9.31 -17.06 -11.07
CA GLN A 545 8.20 -16.38 -10.41
C GLN A 545 8.03 -14.93 -10.90
N PHE A 546 9.14 -14.24 -11.18
CA PHE A 546 9.14 -12.81 -11.51
C PHE A 546 9.77 -12.52 -12.89
N VAL A 547 9.17 -11.59 -13.63
CA VAL A 547 9.80 -10.96 -14.79
C VAL A 547 9.82 -9.46 -14.58
N VAL A 548 11.01 -8.85 -14.59
CA VAL A 548 11.18 -7.42 -14.31
C VAL A 548 11.67 -6.69 -15.54
N TYR A 549 10.93 -5.67 -15.99
CA TYR A 549 11.31 -4.80 -17.10
C TYR A 549 11.63 -3.40 -16.55
N SER A 550 12.92 -3.03 -16.52
CA SER A 550 13.38 -1.72 -16.08
C SER A 550 13.90 -0.86 -17.23
N PHE A 551 13.67 0.46 -17.12
CA PHE A 551 14.08 1.46 -18.11
C PHE A 551 15.00 2.50 -17.47
N GLY A 552 16.29 2.16 -17.35
CA GLY A 552 17.34 3.08 -16.89
C GLY A 552 17.18 3.59 -15.47
N GLY A 553 16.68 2.76 -14.54
CA GLY A 553 16.52 3.10 -13.11
C GLY A 553 15.36 4.04 -12.76
N ASN A 554 14.80 4.79 -13.72
CA ASN A 554 13.70 5.74 -13.46
C ASN A 554 12.32 5.06 -13.37
N THR A 555 12.13 3.91 -14.01
CA THR A 555 10.84 3.21 -14.03
C THR A 555 11.08 1.72 -14.19
N THR A 556 10.49 0.92 -13.31
CA THR A 556 10.61 -0.53 -13.29
C THR A 556 9.21 -1.14 -13.19
N TYR A 557 8.88 -2.04 -14.11
CA TYR A 557 7.65 -2.84 -14.09
C TYR A 557 7.99 -4.26 -13.66
N VAL A 558 7.39 -4.71 -12.57
CA VAL A 558 7.53 -6.07 -12.04
C VAL A 558 6.27 -6.83 -12.41
N PHE A 559 6.44 -7.95 -13.09
CA PHE A 559 5.37 -8.91 -13.38
C PHE A 559 5.54 -10.07 -12.40
N ASP A 560 4.59 -10.20 -11.48
CA ASP A 560 4.49 -11.34 -10.57
C ASP A 560 3.59 -12.39 -11.21
N LYS A 561 4.16 -13.56 -11.52
CA LYS A 561 3.44 -14.67 -12.18
C LYS A 561 2.68 -15.55 -11.20
N THR A 562 2.95 -15.44 -9.90
CA THR A 562 2.29 -16.23 -8.84
C THR A 562 0.89 -15.68 -8.55
N ILE A 563 0.76 -14.35 -8.45
CA ILE A 563 -0.52 -13.65 -8.25
C ILE A 563 -1.03 -12.93 -9.51
N LYS A 564 -0.32 -13.04 -10.63
CA LYS A 564 -0.67 -12.46 -11.95
C LYS A 564 -0.89 -10.94 -11.93
N THR A 565 0.03 -10.19 -11.33
CA THR A 565 -0.06 -8.73 -11.20
C THR A 565 1.11 -8.01 -11.88
N VAL A 566 0.90 -6.72 -12.16
CA VAL A 566 1.97 -5.81 -12.62
C VAL A 566 2.08 -4.64 -11.66
N THR A 567 3.29 -4.43 -11.14
CA THR A 567 3.61 -3.36 -10.19
C THR A 567 4.63 -2.42 -10.80
N LYS A 568 4.31 -1.12 -10.83
CA LYS A 568 5.18 -0.06 -11.36
C LYS A 568 5.87 0.69 -10.22
N TYR A 569 7.19 0.59 -10.17
CA TYR A 569 8.07 1.38 -9.32
C TYR A 569 8.59 2.60 -10.08
N VAL A 570 8.54 3.77 -9.45
CA VAL A 570 9.06 5.03 -9.98
C VAL A 570 10.28 5.46 -9.16
N GLY A 571 11.40 5.67 -9.83
CA GLY A 571 12.68 5.99 -9.18
C GLY A 571 13.52 4.77 -8.76
N GLY A 572 14.81 5.04 -8.53
CA GLY A 572 15.80 4.01 -8.24
C GLY A 572 15.73 3.45 -6.82
N GLU A 573 15.27 4.22 -5.82
CA GLU A 573 15.23 3.78 -4.42
C GLU A 573 14.09 2.78 -4.16
N ALA A 574 12.87 3.10 -4.58
CA ALA A 574 11.72 2.20 -4.46
C ALA A 574 11.95 0.84 -5.15
N SER A 575 12.72 0.83 -6.25
CA SER A 575 13.12 -0.43 -6.89
C SER A 575 14.31 -1.11 -6.21
N LYS A 576 15.24 -0.39 -5.57
CA LYS A 576 16.34 -0.98 -4.75
C LYS A 576 15.81 -1.79 -3.58
N GLU A 577 14.81 -1.27 -2.88
CA GLU A 577 14.19 -1.93 -1.72
C GLU A 577 13.53 -3.24 -2.15
N PHE A 578 12.57 -3.17 -3.09
CA PHE A 578 11.90 -4.36 -3.62
C PHE A 578 12.85 -5.45 -4.15
N PHE A 579 13.92 -5.06 -4.84
CA PHE A 579 14.91 -6.04 -5.32
C PHE A 579 15.73 -6.68 -4.19
N ARG A 580 15.99 -5.97 -3.09
CA ARG A 580 16.67 -6.52 -1.91
C ARG A 580 15.83 -7.64 -1.30
N ASP A 581 14.56 -7.36 -1.06
CA ASP A 581 13.60 -8.30 -0.47
C ASP A 581 13.53 -9.60 -1.32
N LEU A 582 13.49 -9.48 -2.65
CA LEU A 582 13.50 -10.62 -3.56
C LEU A 582 14.77 -11.49 -3.47
N TRP A 583 15.95 -10.92 -3.20
CA TRP A 583 17.18 -11.70 -3.05
C TRP A 583 17.29 -12.37 -1.69
N ASP A 584 16.89 -11.68 -0.63
CA ASP A 584 16.90 -12.22 0.73
C ASP A 584 15.96 -13.43 0.83
N LEU A 585 14.82 -13.37 0.13
CA LEU A 585 13.89 -14.49 -0.06
C LEU A 585 14.38 -15.61 -1.01
N LYS A 586 15.52 -15.43 -1.71
CA LYS A 586 16.03 -16.36 -2.75
C LYS A 586 15.03 -16.67 -3.87
N MET A 587 14.10 -15.76 -4.15
CA MET A 587 13.14 -15.88 -5.26
C MET A 587 13.86 -15.99 -6.60
N LYS A 588 13.20 -16.53 -7.63
CA LYS A 588 13.75 -16.69 -8.98
C LYS A 588 13.02 -15.82 -10.00
N GLY A 589 13.78 -15.24 -10.93
CA GLY A 589 13.20 -14.40 -11.97
C GLY A 589 14.16 -14.02 -13.08
N TYR A 590 13.67 -13.15 -13.97
CA TYR A 590 14.42 -12.64 -15.12
C TYR A 590 14.33 -11.12 -15.22
N VAL A 591 15.46 -10.45 -15.42
CA VAL A 591 15.52 -8.98 -15.59
C VAL A 591 15.78 -8.60 -17.05
N ILE A 592 14.87 -7.82 -17.63
CA ILE A 592 15.07 -7.08 -18.88
C ILE A 592 15.40 -5.63 -18.50
N TYR A 593 16.63 -5.19 -18.76
CA TYR A 593 17.08 -3.84 -18.43
C TYR A 593 17.38 -3.04 -19.70
N ASP A 594 16.56 -2.03 -20.00
CA ASP A 594 16.76 -1.11 -21.12
C ASP A 594 17.58 0.12 -20.70
N VAL A 595 18.72 0.31 -21.36
CA VAL A 595 19.64 1.42 -21.10
C VAL A 595 19.15 2.69 -21.80
N THR A 596 18.32 3.48 -21.09
CA THR A 596 17.74 4.70 -21.68
C THR A 596 18.64 5.93 -21.64
N LYS A 597 19.67 5.98 -20.78
CA LYS A 597 20.64 7.08 -20.72
C LYS A 597 21.99 6.61 -21.26
N GLN A 598 22.50 7.26 -22.31
CA GLN A 598 23.83 6.93 -22.85
C GLN A 598 24.91 7.11 -21.77
N GLY A 599 25.91 6.23 -21.79
CA GLY A 599 27.02 6.21 -20.84
C GLY A 599 26.70 5.64 -19.45
N THR A 600 25.45 5.23 -19.17
CA THR A 600 25.03 4.78 -17.84
C THR A 600 24.71 3.27 -17.85
N PRO A 601 25.63 2.38 -17.42
CA PRO A 601 25.35 0.95 -17.27
C PRO A 601 24.33 0.69 -16.15
N PRO A 602 23.77 -0.54 -16.04
CA PRO A 602 22.91 -0.91 -14.93
C PRO A 602 23.58 -0.67 -13.57
N GLU A 603 22.85 -0.10 -12.61
CA GLU A 603 23.33 0.09 -11.22
C GLU A 603 23.57 -1.26 -10.52
N GLU A 604 24.42 -1.29 -9.49
CA GLU A 604 24.94 -2.56 -8.95
C GLU A 604 23.87 -3.43 -8.26
N PHE A 605 22.71 -2.86 -7.95
CA PHE A 605 21.53 -3.59 -7.47
C PHE A 605 20.72 -4.24 -8.61
N PHE A 606 20.66 -3.68 -9.83
CA PHE A 606 20.03 -4.38 -10.95
C PHE A 606 20.82 -5.61 -11.44
N LEU A 607 21.90 -5.99 -10.74
CA LEU A 607 22.77 -7.09 -11.11
C LEU A 607 22.38 -8.35 -10.34
N PRO A 608 21.59 -9.27 -10.93
CA PRO A 608 21.07 -10.41 -10.20
C PRO A 608 22.15 -11.26 -9.52
N GLY A 609 21.79 -11.77 -8.34
CA GLY A 609 22.49 -12.83 -7.63
C GLY A 609 22.48 -14.17 -8.39
N THR A 610 22.78 -15.24 -7.67
CA THR A 610 22.67 -16.62 -8.16
C THR A 610 21.21 -17.00 -8.40
N GLY A 611 20.92 -17.72 -9.49
CA GLY A 611 19.56 -18.20 -9.82
C GLY A 611 18.67 -17.27 -10.66
N TRP A 612 19.13 -16.06 -11.00
CA TRP A 612 18.38 -15.11 -11.84
C TRP A 612 19.01 -14.90 -13.22
N GLY A 613 18.17 -14.85 -14.27
CA GLY A 613 18.55 -14.48 -15.62
C GLY A 613 18.52 -12.96 -15.86
N MET A 614 19.30 -12.46 -16.82
CA MET A 614 19.24 -11.03 -17.22
C MET A 614 19.67 -10.79 -18.66
N MET A 615 18.92 -9.93 -19.35
CA MET A 615 19.29 -9.31 -20.62
C MET A 615 19.35 -7.78 -20.47
N VAL A 616 20.51 -7.19 -20.77
CA VAL A 616 20.67 -5.74 -20.91
C VAL A 616 20.44 -5.35 -22.37
N VAL A 617 19.45 -4.51 -22.64
CA VAL A 617 19.16 -3.93 -23.97
C VAL A 617 19.92 -2.61 -24.10
N SER A 618 20.75 -2.47 -25.13
CA SER A 618 21.66 -1.32 -25.25
C SER A 618 21.94 -0.83 -26.68
N SER A 619 22.20 0.47 -26.81
CA SER A 619 22.80 1.03 -28.03
C SER A 619 24.27 0.58 -28.17
N PRO A 620 24.91 0.67 -29.36
CA PRO A 620 26.27 0.17 -29.56
C PRO A 620 27.36 0.97 -28.83
N ASN A 621 27.02 2.06 -28.14
CA ASN A 621 27.95 2.85 -27.32
C ASN A 621 28.55 1.98 -26.20
N VAL A 622 29.86 1.71 -26.31
CA VAL A 622 30.62 0.82 -25.42
C VAL A 622 30.50 1.23 -23.94
N ARG A 623 30.38 2.53 -23.64
CA ARG A 623 30.21 3.03 -22.26
C ARG A 623 28.95 2.49 -21.57
N ASN A 624 27.93 2.09 -22.33
CA ASN A 624 26.69 1.54 -21.77
C ASN A 624 26.83 0.12 -21.21
N TYR A 625 27.76 -0.70 -21.75
CA TYR A 625 27.79 -2.14 -21.47
C TYR A 625 29.18 -2.72 -21.15
N ASP A 626 30.30 -2.05 -21.44
CA ASP A 626 31.65 -2.58 -21.11
C ASP A 626 31.80 -2.93 -19.61
N LYS A 627 31.35 -2.03 -18.72
CA LYS A 627 31.40 -2.28 -17.26
C LYS A 627 30.66 -3.57 -16.90
N TRP A 628 29.54 -3.85 -17.57
CA TRP A 628 28.70 -5.02 -17.34
C TRP A 628 29.31 -6.30 -17.94
N GLU A 629 29.72 -6.22 -19.21
CA GLU A 629 30.42 -7.28 -19.93
C GLU A 629 31.66 -7.77 -19.16
N ARG A 630 32.52 -6.85 -18.72
CA ARG A 630 33.71 -7.19 -17.91
C ARG A 630 33.35 -7.71 -16.52
N LYS A 631 32.47 -7.04 -15.77
CA LYS A 631 32.15 -7.44 -14.37
C LYS A 631 31.40 -8.77 -14.28
N LYS A 632 30.56 -9.14 -15.25
CA LYS A 632 29.71 -10.33 -15.18
C LYS A 632 29.92 -11.34 -16.33
N ARG A 633 30.96 -11.17 -17.15
CA ARG A 633 31.27 -12.03 -18.32
C ARG A 633 30.07 -12.17 -19.27
N ALA A 634 29.32 -11.10 -19.45
CA ALA A 634 28.04 -11.13 -20.17
C ALA A 634 28.24 -11.36 -21.67
N ALA A 635 27.50 -12.31 -22.26
CA ALA A 635 27.62 -12.65 -23.67
C ALA A 635 26.80 -11.69 -24.55
N ARG A 636 27.42 -11.20 -25.63
CA ARG A 636 26.77 -10.31 -26.60
C ARG A 636 25.77 -11.06 -27.48
N ILE A 637 24.69 -10.37 -27.83
CA ILE A 637 23.77 -10.72 -28.91
C ILE A 637 23.68 -9.49 -29.82
N ILE A 638 24.05 -9.64 -31.08
CA ILE A 638 24.03 -8.56 -32.08
C ILE A 638 22.77 -8.72 -32.95
N MET A 639 21.83 -7.79 -32.76
CA MET A 639 20.60 -7.68 -33.55
C MET A 639 20.84 -6.78 -34.76
N ASN A 640 20.66 -7.32 -35.97
CA ASN A 640 20.71 -6.57 -37.21
C ASN A 640 19.49 -5.66 -37.36
N CYS A 641 19.58 -4.64 -38.22
CA CYS A 641 18.40 -3.93 -38.71
C CYS A 641 17.46 -4.91 -39.45
N PRO A 642 16.13 -4.70 -39.40
CA PRO A 642 15.16 -5.50 -40.15
C PRO A 642 15.43 -5.48 -41.66
N ASP A 643 15.04 -6.55 -42.33
CA ASP A 643 15.19 -6.66 -43.77
C ASP A 643 14.15 -5.82 -44.54
N LYS A 644 14.39 -5.58 -45.84
CA LYS A 644 13.47 -4.79 -46.66
C LYS A 644 12.05 -5.40 -46.66
N MET A 645 11.96 -6.73 -46.70
CA MET A 645 10.68 -7.44 -46.69
C MET A 645 10.03 -7.46 -45.31
N ASP A 646 10.80 -7.48 -44.22
CA ASP A 646 10.27 -7.34 -42.86
C ASP A 646 9.59 -5.98 -42.69
N VAL A 647 10.24 -4.90 -43.16
CA VAL A 647 9.65 -3.55 -43.13
C VAL A 647 8.41 -3.47 -44.04
N LYS A 648 8.44 -4.11 -45.22
CA LYS A 648 7.26 -4.21 -46.10
C LYS A 648 6.09 -4.94 -45.42
N ALA A 649 6.38 -6.00 -44.66
CA ALA A 649 5.38 -6.72 -43.86
C ALA A 649 4.82 -5.87 -42.70
N MET A 650 5.65 -5.04 -42.06
CA MET A 650 5.16 -4.05 -41.09
C MET A 650 4.22 -3.03 -41.76
N CYS A 651 4.55 -2.54 -42.96
CA CYS A 651 3.66 -1.67 -43.73
C CYS A 651 2.32 -2.33 -44.08
N ALA A 652 2.35 -3.59 -44.55
CA ALA A 652 1.15 -4.36 -44.86
C ALA A 652 0.27 -4.52 -43.61
N TRP A 653 0.84 -4.88 -42.45
CA TRP A 653 0.09 -4.96 -41.20
C TRP A 653 -0.53 -3.62 -40.77
N MET A 654 0.24 -2.52 -40.86
CA MET A 654 -0.20 -1.18 -40.47
C MET A 654 -1.29 -0.60 -41.40
N LYS A 655 -1.44 -1.15 -42.60
CA LYS A 655 -2.40 -0.73 -43.63
C LYS A 655 -3.34 -1.85 -44.08
N ARG A 656 -3.47 -2.91 -43.28
CA ARG A 656 -4.28 -4.11 -43.59
C ARG A 656 -5.76 -3.80 -43.82
N ASP A 657 -6.28 -2.77 -43.14
CA ASP A 657 -7.68 -2.33 -43.23
C ASP A 657 -7.90 -1.32 -44.38
N GLY A 658 -6.85 -0.98 -45.15
CA GLY A 658 -6.89 -0.07 -46.29
C GLY A 658 -6.79 -0.80 -47.64
N THR A 659 -7.02 -0.08 -48.74
CA THR A 659 -7.00 -0.68 -50.09
C THR A 659 -5.59 -1.09 -50.54
N ALA A 660 -5.51 -1.91 -51.59
CA ALA A 660 -4.24 -2.29 -52.19
C ALA A 660 -3.41 -1.08 -52.68
N ASP A 661 -4.09 -0.01 -53.14
CA ASP A 661 -3.46 1.24 -53.56
C ASP A 661 -2.95 2.06 -52.37
N ASP A 662 -3.74 2.20 -51.29
CA ASP A 662 -3.31 2.85 -50.03
C ASP A 662 -2.07 2.17 -49.45
N GLN A 663 -2.05 0.83 -49.50
CA GLN A 663 -0.91 0.01 -49.10
C GLN A 663 0.30 0.31 -49.99
N ALA A 664 0.15 0.27 -51.31
CA ALA A 664 1.23 0.50 -52.27
C ALA A 664 1.84 1.90 -52.14
N GLU A 665 1.01 2.94 -51.99
CA GLU A 665 1.46 4.32 -51.76
C GLU A 665 2.20 4.45 -50.42
N TYR A 666 1.65 3.90 -49.33
CA TYR A 666 2.31 3.91 -48.03
C TYR A 666 3.67 3.21 -48.06
N TRP A 667 3.77 2.08 -48.76
CA TRP A 667 5.05 1.39 -48.96
C TRP A 667 6.04 2.20 -49.81
N LYS A 668 5.59 2.88 -50.87
CA LYS A 668 6.43 3.77 -51.67
C LYS A 668 7.04 4.88 -50.80
N MET A 669 6.21 5.57 -50.01
CA MET A 669 6.64 6.59 -49.05
C MET A 669 7.66 6.03 -48.03
N VAL A 670 7.37 4.89 -47.39
CA VAL A 670 8.28 4.28 -46.42
C VAL A 670 9.61 3.87 -47.07
N LYS A 671 9.59 3.34 -48.30
CA LYS A 671 10.78 2.99 -49.06
C LYS A 671 11.67 4.22 -49.33
N GLU A 672 11.09 5.34 -49.74
CA GLU A 672 11.82 6.61 -49.93
C GLU A 672 12.42 7.12 -48.60
N ARG A 673 11.69 7.01 -47.49
CA ARG A 673 12.22 7.32 -46.14
C ARG A 673 13.39 6.42 -45.75
N MET A 674 13.32 5.10 -46.03
CA MET A 674 14.40 4.14 -45.79
C MET A 674 15.69 4.47 -46.55
N GLU A 675 15.62 5.12 -47.72
CA GLU A 675 16.79 5.54 -48.47
C GLU A 675 17.54 6.71 -47.79
N LYS A 676 16.85 7.54 -46.99
CA LYS A 676 17.47 8.61 -46.19
C LYS A 676 17.90 8.14 -44.79
N VAL A 677 16.97 7.64 -43.99
CA VAL A 677 17.20 7.33 -42.55
C VAL A 677 17.49 5.85 -42.25
N GLY A 678 17.59 5.02 -43.29
CA GLY A 678 17.86 3.58 -43.18
C GLY A 678 16.65 2.75 -42.73
N ARG A 679 16.87 1.43 -42.60
CA ARG A 679 15.83 0.47 -42.19
C ARG A 679 15.59 0.50 -40.67
N ARG A 680 15.00 1.59 -40.16
CA ARG A 680 14.80 1.83 -38.72
C ARG A 680 13.35 2.25 -38.43
N PRO A 681 12.46 1.31 -38.05
CA PRO A 681 11.03 1.56 -37.79
C PRO A 681 10.67 2.89 -37.13
N ARG A 682 11.39 3.28 -36.06
CA ARG A 682 11.16 4.53 -35.33
C ARG A 682 11.08 5.79 -36.22
N TYR A 683 11.87 5.83 -37.29
CA TYR A 683 12.08 7.04 -38.09
C TYR A 683 11.52 6.96 -39.52
N ILE A 684 10.88 5.84 -39.88
CA ILE A 684 10.32 5.64 -41.23
C ILE A 684 8.79 5.67 -41.22
N PHE A 685 8.16 5.21 -40.14
CA PHE A 685 6.70 5.16 -40.04
C PHE A 685 6.08 6.48 -39.57
N ASP A 686 6.70 7.17 -38.62
CA ASP A 686 6.26 8.50 -38.16
C ASP A 686 6.95 9.62 -38.94
N GLU A 687 6.18 10.64 -39.31
CA GLU A 687 6.64 11.76 -40.12
C GLU A 687 7.47 12.78 -39.35
N ASN A 688 7.13 13.06 -38.09
CA ASN A 688 7.86 14.03 -37.27
C ASN A 688 9.22 13.47 -36.87
N GLU A 689 9.28 12.20 -36.45
CA GLU A 689 10.55 11.48 -36.20
C GLU A 689 11.38 11.35 -37.48
N PHE A 690 10.75 11.16 -38.66
CA PHE A 690 11.44 11.16 -39.94
C PHE A 690 12.08 12.52 -40.27
N ILE A 691 11.32 13.62 -40.16
CA ILE A 691 11.80 14.98 -40.45
C ILE A 691 12.93 15.37 -39.49
N ALA A 692 12.68 15.22 -38.18
CA ALA A 692 13.66 15.57 -37.15
C ALA A 692 14.96 14.77 -37.28
N HIS A 693 14.88 13.46 -37.58
CA HIS A 693 16.08 12.67 -37.76
C HIS A 693 16.76 12.89 -39.13
N SER A 694 16.01 13.25 -40.17
CA SER A 694 16.61 13.63 -41.46
C SER A 694 17.44 14.90 -41.31
N ALA A 695 16.90 15.94 -40.64
CA ALA A 695 17.67 17.14 -40.29
C ALA A 695 18.92 16.79 -39.47
N ALA A 696 18.77 15.98 -38.42
CA ALA A 696 19.90 15.56 -37.59
C ALA A 696 20.96 14.71 -38.33
N ILE A 697 20.63 14.07 -39.44
CA ILE A 697 21.58 13.41 -40.36
C ILE A 697 22.34 14.45 -41.18
N GLU A 698 21.66 15.45 -41.75
CA GLU A 698 22.31 16.53 -42.50
C GLU A 698 23.25 17.34 -41.58
N ASP A 699 22.80 17.73 -40.38
CA ASP A 699 23.63 18.36 -39.34
C ASP A 699 24.89 17.53 -39.02
N ALA A 700 24.75 16.20 -39.00
CA ALA A 700 25.84 15.28 -38.70
C ALA A 700 26.79 15.05 -39.89
N LEU A 701 26.34 15.26 -41.13
CA LEU A 701 27.18 15.28 -42.33
C LEU A 701 27.97 16.59 -42.41
N ASP A 702 27.31 17.73 -42.18
CA ASP A 702 27.95 19.06 -42.15
C ASP A 702 28.92 19.19 -40.97
N GLY A 703 28.66 18.49 -39.86
CA GLY A 703 29.57 18.35 -38.72
C GLY A 703 30.84 17.53 -38.97
N ILE A 704 31.00 16.86 -40.13
CA ILE A 704 32.20 16.09 -40.48
C ILE A 704 33.35 17.04 -40.84
N LYS A 705 34.07 17.51 -39.82
CA LYS A 705 35.35 18.22 -39.99
C LYS A 705 36.46 17.21 -40.35
N SER A 706 37.37 17.60 -41.23
CA SER A 706 38.29 16.69 -41.93
C SER A 706 39.39 16.08 -41.03
N ARG A 707 40.14 15.11 -41.58
CA ARG A 707 41.18 14.25 -40.95
C ARG A 707 40.75 13.26 -39.87
N ASP A 708 39.79 13.54 -38.99
CA ASP A 708 39.28 12.53 -38.05
C ASP A 708 38.07 11.74 -38.59
N GLY A 709 37.27 12.36 -39.47
CA GLY A 709 36.15 11.70 -40.14
C GLY A 709 36.53 10.36 -40.78
N GLU A 710 37.59 10.29 -41.58
CA GLU A 710 37.99 9.06 -42.29
C GLU A 710 38.15 7.86 -41.34
N LYS A 711 38.77 8.06 -40.16
CA LYS A 711 38.98 7.02 -39.14
C LYS A 711 37.68 6.40 -38.62
N HIS A 712 36.57 7.12 -38.71
CA HIS A 712 35.24 6.67 -38.25
C HIS A 712 34.42 5.94 -39.32
N PHE A 713 34.84 5.98 -40.60
CA PHE A 713 34.07 5.40 -41.71
C PHE A 713 34.86 4.38 -42.55
N ILE A 714 36.09 4.00 -42.20
CA ILE A 714 36.83 2.93 -42.89
C ILE A 714 36.10 1.57 -42.72
N PRO A 715 35.68 0.87 -43.80
CA PRO A 715 34.91 -0.38 -43.71
C PRO A 715 35.65 -1.63 -43.17
N ARG A 716 36.83 -1.49 -42.56
CA ARG A 716 37.71 -2.60 -42.13
C ARG A 716 38.46 -2.37 -40.80
N GLY A 717 38.13 -1.32 -40.04
CA GLY A 717 38.83 -1.00 -38.78
C GLY A 717 38.45 -1.89 -37.60
N VAL A 718 39.45 -2.49 -36.92
CA VAL A 718 39.29 -3.40 -35.76
C VAL A 718 38.94 -2.67 -34.44
N ARG A 719 38.80 -1.33 -34.44
CA ARG A 719 38.53 -0.54 -33.22
C ARG A 719 37.04 -0.38 -32.93
N LEU A 720 36.64 -0.84 -31.74
CA LEU A 720 35.36 -0.52 -31.10
C LEU A 720 35.24 1.00 -30.86
N TRP A 721 34.01 1.53 -30.96
CA TRP A 721 33.76 2.98 -31.01
C TRP A 721 34.03 3.72 -29.70
N TYR A 722 34.73 4.85 -29.83
CA TYR A 722 34.81 5.92 -28.84
C TYR A 722 34.53 7.27 -29.52
N SER A 723 33.27 7.70 -29.56
CA SER A 723 32.91 9.11 -29.77
C SER A 723 31.46 9.37 -29.38
N GLU A 724 31.20 10.56 -28.85
CA GLU A 724 29.87 11.06 -28.51
C GLU A 724 29.36 11.94 -29.66
N ASP A 725 28.25 11.50 -30.26
CA ASP A 725 27.23 12.26 -30.99
C ASP A 725 27.05 12.10 -32.53
N PRO A 726 27.93 12.53 -33.45
CA PRO A 726 27.55 12.61 -34.88
C PRO A 726 27.26 11.26 -35.56
N SER A 727 28.03 10.22 -35.24
CA SER A 727 28.07 8.99 -36.05
C SER A 727 26.88 8.05 -35.87
N GLN A 728 26.23 8.00 -34.70
CA GLN A 728 25.10 7.09 -34.44
C GLN A 728 23.88 7.39 -35.33
N LYS A 729 23.84 8.60 -35.92
CA LYS A 729 22.84 9.03 -36.89
C LYS A 729 23.13 8.46 -38.29
N LEU A 730 24.42 8.24 -38.61
CA LEU A 730 24.93 7.91 -39.95
C LEU A 730 25.31 6.42 -40.16
N VAL A 731 25.59 5.66 -39.09
CA VAL A 731 25.98 4.24 -39.20
C VAL A 731 24.98 3.27 -38.53
N ARG A 732 24.90 2.06 -39.09
CA ARG A 732 24.22 0.90 -38.53
C ARG A 732 25.20 -0.20 -38.15
N VAL A 733 24.77 -0.99 -37.18
CA VAL A 733 25.42 -2.19 -36.67
C VAL A 733 25.14 -3.33 -37.66
N VAL A 734 26.18 -4.08 -38.01
CA VAL A 734 26.08 -5.31 -38.81
C VAL A 734 26.77 -6.43 -38.04
N ARG A 735 26.02 -7.50 -37.74
CA ARG A 735 26.57 -8.70 -37.09
C ARG A 735 27.68 -9.30 -37.94
N ALA A 736 28.80 -9.60 -37.30
CA ALA A 736 29.95 -10.30 -37.86
C ALA A 736 30.45 -11.35 -36.87
N ARG A 737 31.28 -12.28 -37.34
CA ARG A 737 31.91 -13.32 -36.52
C ARG A 737 33.33 -12.89 -36.14
N GLY A 738 33.65 -12.92 -34.85
CA GLY A 738 35.04 -12.81 -34.38
C GLY A 738 35.78 -14.14 -34.50
N GLU A 739 37.11 -14.10 -34.43
CA GLU A 739 38.00 -15.25 -34.62
C GLU A 739 37.67 -16.44 -33.70
N VAL A 740 37.20 -16.17 -32.47
CA VAL A 740 36.82 -17.18 -31.46
C VAL A 740 35.32 -17.57 -31.55
N GLY A 741 34.65 -17.31 -32.67
CA GLY A 741 33.25 -17.69 -32.91
C GLY A 741 32.20 -16.89 -32.12
N ALA A 742 32.59 -15.81 -31.43
CA ALA A 742 31.70 -14.90 -30.74
C ALA A 742 31.07 -13.86 -31.69
N GLU A 743 29.87 -13.36 -31.36
CA GLU A 743 29.26 -12.25 -32.11
C GLU A 743 30.00 -10.94 -31.83
N VAL A 744 30.51 -10.35 -32.90
CA VAL A 744 31.02 -8.97 -32.94
C VAL A 744 30.16 -8.16 -33.90
N PHE A 745 30.39 -6.85 -33.97
CA PHE A 745 29.73 -6.02 -34.96
C PHE A 745 30.70 -5.14 -35.73
N LEU A 746 30.44 -5.03 -37.02
CA LEU A 746 31.01 -4.04 -37.91
C LEU A 746 30.01 -2.90 -38.09
N ASN A 747 30.47 -1.82 -38.72
CA ASN A 747 29.65 -0.65 -38.96
C ASN A 747 29.53 -0.44 -40.46
N ALA A 748 28.31 -0.21 -40.90
CA ALA A 748 27.98 0.12 -42.28
C ALA A 748 27.15 1.41 -42.30
N PRO A 749 27.08 2.15 -43.41
CA PRO A 749 26.13 3.24 -43.57
C PRO A 749 24.68 2.79 -43.31
N ILE A 750 23.85 3.66 -42.70
CA ILE A 750 22.44 3.34 -42.43
C ILE A 750 21.63 3.03 -43.71
N SER A 751 22.00 3.64 -44.83
CA SER A 751 21.43 3.40 -46.17
C SER A 751 22.52 3.37 -47.24
N PHE A 752 22.19 2.81 -48.41
CA PHE A 752 23.09 2.80 -49.57
C PHE A 752 23.37 4.22 -50.09
N CYS A 753 22.34 5.06 -50.14
CA CYS A 753 22.44 6.44 -50.59
C CYS A 753 23.36 7.26 -49.68
N LEU A 754 23.23 7.11 -48.36
CA LEU A 754 24.13 7.77 -47.41
C LEU A 754 25.58 7.25 -47.54
N GLY A 755 25.75 5.95 -47.76
CA GLY A 755 27.07 5.35 -48.01
C GLY A 755 27.80 5.91 -49.24
N ARG A 756 27.05 6.38 -50.25
CA ARG A 756 27.61 7.13 -51.39
C ARG A 756 27.86 8.60 -51.06
N ARG A 757 27.03 9.23 -50.21
CA ARG A 757 27.18 10.65 -49.82
C ARG A 757 28.38 10.90 -48.90
N ILE A 758 28.59 10.06 -47.88
CA ILE A 758 29.63 10.23 -46.85
C ILE A 758 31.04 10.54 -47.44
N PRO A 759 31.56 9.81 -48.45
CA PRO A 759 32.85 10.12 -49.05
C PRO A 759 33.03 11.56 -49.58
N HIS A 760 31.96 12.20 -50.06
CA HIS A 760 32.04 13.57 -50.59
C HIS A 760 32.34 14.62 -49.50
N TYR A 761 32.08 14.32 -48.23
CA TYR A 761 32.36 15.21 -47.10
C TYR A 761 33.81 15.10 -46.59
N PHE A 762 34.54 14.03 -46.91
CA PHE A 762 36.00 13.97 -46.67
C PHE A 762 36.81 14.75 -47.71
N GLY A 763 36.19 15.05 -48.86
CA GLY A 763 36.86 15.57 -50.06
C GLY A 763 36.87 17.09 -50.25
N LYS A 764 36.18 17.88 -49.40
CA LYS A 764 36.31 19.35 -49.43
C LYS A 764 37.67 19.75 -48.84
N ARG A 765 38.69 19.77 -49.70
CA ARG A 765 39.94 20.49 -49.49
C ARG A 765 39.70 21.92 -49.94
N ASP A 766 40.01 22.88 -49.07
CA ASP A 766 40.36 24.21 -49.53
C ASP A 766 41.78 24.11 -50.11
N GLU A 767 41.93 24.41 -51.40
CA GLU A 767 43.20 24.80 -52.03
C GLU A 767 43.37 26.33 -51.91
#